data_AF-A0A2Z6NZ16-F1
#
_entry.id   AF-A0A2Z6NZ16-F1
#
_cell.length_a   1.000
_cell.length_b   1.000
_cell.length_c   1.000
_cell.angle_alpha   90.00
_cell.angle_beta   90.00
_cell.angle_gamma   90.00
#
_symmetry.space_group_name_H-M   'P 1'
#
loop_
_entity.id
_entity.type
_entity.pdbx_description
1 polymer ?
#
loop_
_entity_poly.entity_id
_entity_poly.type
_entity_poly.pdbx_seq_one_letter_code
_entity_poly.pdbx_strand_id
1 'polypeptide(L)'
;MSTSYNRFLRVKSIPLKVNLFMWRLFLNRLPTKDNLHRRGVLDASGLLCATSCGQEETLDHLFFQCNMYGRIWPLISGWLGFEAVFPGSVDLHSTHFSGLGGASKSCNVLLISIWAAVLFTIWKDRNNRIFKNSHATIEALVEQVKFHIFWWLKSSFILFDFDYSVWRANPLNCLLQRTWSHGNHPLSKVSIHKATLSLLDLAHIRVSPSLLGLKGQTSEWVTVEYTSPIPSIDDWIGVFSPANFSGSTCPKENGRVYPPLLCSAPIKFQYASYLNPQYNITGKGILKLLLINQRSDFSFGLFSGGLSNPKLVAVSNKIAFANPNAPVYPRLALGKSWNEMTVTWTSGYGITDAEPFVEWGPKGADRVHSPAGTLTFTRDSLCGAPATSVGWRDPGYIHTSYLKELWPNRIYEYKIGHKLKNGTYIWSKQYQFRAAPFPGQKSLQRVAIFGDMGKDEVDGSNEYNNFQHGSINTTKKLIQDLENIDLVFHIGDISYANGYLSQWDQFTAQVEPIASAVPYMIASGNHERDWPGSGSFYGNMDSGGECGVLAETMFYVPASNRAKFWYLIDYGMFRFCVADTEHDWREGTEQYKFIEHCLASVDRQKQPWLIFLAHRVLGYSSCICYAEEGSFAEPMGRESLQKLWQKYKVDIAIYGHVHNYERTCPIYQNICTSEEIHNYKGALNGTIHIVAGGGGASLSTFTSLKTKWSIFKDYDYGFVNLTAFDHSNLLFEYKKSRDGKVYDSFKISRDYRDNLACTMDSCPSATMAS
;
A
#
# COMPACT_ATOMS: atom_id res chain seq x y z
N MET A 1 -8.61 39.43 -35.17
CA MET A 1 -9.51 38.72 -34.22
C MET A 1 -9.01 39.02 -32.81
N SER A 2 -9.90 39.33 -31.86
CA SER A 2 -9.50 39.51 -30.46
C SER A 2 -8.69 38.28 -30.01
N THR A 3 -7.54 38.51 -29.36
CA THR A 3 -6.69 37.46 -28.77
C THR A 3 -7.48 36.55 -27.83
N SER A 4 -8.56 37.06 -27.22
CA SER A 4 -9.48 36.34 -26.35
C SER A 4 -10.32 35.26 -27.05
N TYR A 5 -10.69 35.43 -28.34
CA TYR A 5 -11.55 34.45 -29.03
C TYR A 5 -10.80 33.19 -29.50
N ASN A 6 -9.52 33.31 -29.83
CA ASN A 6 -8.72 32.22 -30.40
C ASN A 6 -8.64 30.98 -29.51
N ARG A 7 -8.82 31.14 -28.18
CA ARG A 7 -8.84 30.02 -27.22
C ARG A 7 -10.07 29.12 -27.35
N PHE A 8 -11.18 29.62 -27.90
CA PHE A 8 -12.44 28.88 -28.03
C PHE A 8 -12.49 28.02 -29.31
N LEU A 9 -11.80 28.45 -30.38
CA LEU A 9 -11.79 27.77 -31.68
C LEU A 9 -11.22 26.34 -31.66
N ARG A 10 -10.44 25.99 -30.64
CA ARG A 10 -9.74 24.70 -30.52
C ARG A 10 -10.43 23.71 -29.58
N VAL A 11 -11.58 24.07 -28.99
CA VAL A 11 -12.29 23.23 -28.02
C VAL A 11 -13.33 22.36 -28.73
N LYS A 12 -12.97 21.09 -28.96
CA LYS A 12 -13.81 20.12 -29.69
C LYS A 12 -15.11 19.76 -28.98
N SER A 13 -15.21 19.95 -27.66
CA SER A 13 -16.40 19.66 -26.87
C SER A 13 -17.55 20.65 -27.09
N ILE A 14 -17.29 21.86 -27.62
CA ILE A 14 -18.32 22.87 -27.83
C ILE A 14 -18.97 22.67 -29.21
N PRO A 15 -20.31 22.51 -29.29
CA PRO A 15 -20.99 22.36 -30.58
C PRO A 15 -20.77 23.54 -31.51
N LEU A 16 -20.67 23.28 -32.82
CA LEU A 16 -20.37 24.30 -33.84
C LEU A 16 -21.31 25.52 -33.78
N LYS A 17 -22.62 25.30 -33.54
CA LYS A 17 -23.61 26.38 -33.38
C LYS A 17 -23.29 27.33 -32.22
N VAL A 18 -22.71 26.80 -31.14
CA VAL A 18 -22.31 27.59 -29.97
C VAL A 18 -21.00 28.30 -30.27
N ASN A 19 -20.05 27.67 -30.96
CA ASN A 19 -18.82 28.35 -31.40
C ASN A 19 -19.08 29.55 -32.32
N LEU A 20 -20.06 29.44 -33.24
CA LEU A 20 -20.50 30.56 -34.08
C LEU A 20 -21.19 31.67 -33.27
N PHE A 21 -21.97 31.30 -32.26
CA PHE A 21 -22.55 32.26 -31.31
C PHE A 21 -21.44 33.02 -30.56
N MET A 22 -20.46 32.30 -30.02
CA MET A 22 -19.31 32.87 -29.31
C MET A 22 -18.48 33.79 -30.21
N TRP A 23 -18.27 33.43 -31.47
CA TRP A 23 -17.60 34.30 -32.44
C TRP A 23 -18.31 35.65 -32.59
N ARG A 24 -19.64 35.63 -32.75
CA ARG A 24 -20.45 36.84 -32.86
C ARG A 24 -20.46 37.65 -31.57
N LEU A 25 -20.42 36.99 -30.41
CA LEU A 25 -20.29 37.63 -29.10
C LEU A 25 -19.03 38.49 -29.01
N PHE A 26 -17.86 37.92 -29.29
CA PHE A 26 -16.57 38.64 -29.22
C PHE A 26 -16.40 39.74 -30.28
N LEU A 27 -17.23 39.73 -31.33
CA LEU A 27 -17.28 40.82 -32.31
C LEU A 27 -18.31 41.90 -31.94
N ASN A 28 -19.00 41.77 -30.80
CA ASN A 28 -20.17 42.56 -30.43
C ASN A 28 -21.20 42.64 -31.57
N ARG A 29 -21.48 41.50 -32.22
CA ARG A 29 -22.39 41.39 -33.38
C ARG A 29 -23.67 40.61 -33.09
N LEU A 30 -23.91 40.23 -31.83
CA LEU A 30 -25.18 39.64 -31.42
C LEU A 30 -26.30 40.69 -31.53
N PRO A 31 -27.55 40.28 -31.84
CA PRO A 31 -28.71 41.18 -31.88
C PRO A 31 -29.23 41.49 -30.46
N THR A 32 -28.35 41.99 -29.59
CA THR A 32 -28.72 42.66 -28.33
C THR A 32 -29.47 43.95 -28.66
N LYS A 33 -30.34 44.43 -27.76
CA LYS A 33 -31.21 45.58 -28.08
C LYS A 33 -30.41 46.85 -28.39
N ASP A 34 -29.26 47.06 -27.74
CA ASP A 34 -28.34 48.16 -28.06
C ASP A 34 -27.77 48.05 -29.50
N ASN A 35 -27.40 46.85 -29.94
CA ASN A 35 -26.90 46.60 -31.30
C ASN A 35 -28.01 46.74 -32.35
N LEU A 36 -29.24 46.35 -32.03
CA LEU A 36 -30.39 46.50 -32.91
C LEU A 36 -30.79 47.97 -33.06
N HIS A 37 -30.76 48.75 -31.97
CA HIS A 37 -30.98 50.19 -32.00
C HIS A 37 -29.92 50.91 -32.84
N ARG A 38 -28.63 50.58 -32.65
CA ARG A 38 -27.52 51.12 -33.47
C ARG A 38 -27.64 50.79 -34.97
N ARG A 39 -28.43 49.77 -35.34
CA ARG A 39 -28.71 49.38 -36.73
C ARG A 39 -30.07 49.91 -37.24
N GLY A 40 -30.76 50.75 -36.48
CA GLY A 40 -32.06 51.32 -36.84
C GLY A 40 -33.23 50.33 -36.79
N VAL A 41 -33.08 49.17 -36.12
CA VAL A 41 -34.12 48.14 -36.03
C VAL A 41 -35.06 48.37 -34.83
N LEU A 42 -34.57 48.98 -33.76
CA LEU A 42 -35.34 49.32 -32.55
C LEU A 42 -35.27 50.82 -32.26
N ASP A 43 -36.36 51.37 -31.72
CA ASP A 43 -36.41 52.73 -31.18
C ASP A 43 -35.80 52.81 -29.76
N ALA A 44 -35.63 54.03 -29.25
CA ALA A 44 -35.06 54.26 -27.92
C ALA A 44 -35.92 53.65 -26.79
N SER A 45 -37.23 53.50 -26.99
CA SER A 45 -38.13 52.83 -26.04
C SER A 45 -37.92 51.32 -25.92
N GLY A 46 -37.30 50.69 -26.93
CA GLY A 46 -37.05 49.26 -26.98
C GLY A 46 -35.79 48.76 -26.25
N LEU A 47 -34.97 49.65 -25.67
CA LEU A 47 -33.60 49.37 -25.21
C LEU A 47 -33.48 48.57 -23.90
N LEU A 48 -34.53 48.55 -23.08
CA LEU A 48 -34.48 47.91 -21.75
C LEU A 48 -34.30 46.38 -21.83
N CYS A 49 -33.52 45.83 -20.90
CA CYS A 49 -33.22 44.40 -20.77
C CYS A 49 -34.48 43.53 -20.70
N ALA A 50 -34.45 42.39 -21.40
CA ALA A 50 -35.57 41.45 -21.48
C ALA A 50 -35.96 40.81 -20.13
N THR A 51 -35.18 41.01 -19.07
CA THR A 51 -35.47 40.55 -17.72
C THR A 51 -36.27 41.55 -16.89
N SER A 52 -36.57 42.74 -17.45
CA SER A 52 -37.22 43.86 -16.76
C SER A 52 -36.43 44.38 -15.55
N CYS A 53 -35.09 44.28 -15.58
CA CYS A 53 -34.22 44.78 -14.52
C CYS A 53 -34.03 46.32 -14.52
N GLY A 54 -34.63 47.03 -15.48
CA GLY A 54 -34.58 48.50 -15.56
C GLY A 54 -33.30 49.11 -16.16
N GLN A 55 -32.40 48.29 -16.72
CA GLN A 55 -31.17 48.73 -17.38
C GLN A 55 -31.21 48.45 -18.88
N GLU A 56 -30.41 49.17 -19.67
CA GLU A 56 -30.28 48.93 -21.11
C GLU A 56 -29.62 47.57 -21.40
N GLU A 57 -30.13 46.86 -22.41
CA GLU A 57 -29.60 45.56 -22.82
C GLU A 57 -28.34 45.72 -23.68
N THR A 58 -27.22 45.95 -23.03
CA THR A 58 -25.90 45.77 -23.62
C THR A 58 -25.44 44.33 -23.47
N LEU A 59 -24.41 43.95 -24.22
CA LEU A 59 -23.82 42.63 -24.13
C LEU A 59 -23.28 42.34 -22.72
N ASP A 60 -22.49 43.25 -22.16
CA ASP A 60 -21.92 43.11 -20.80
C ASP A 60 -23.01 43.08 -19.73
N HIS A 61 -24.04 43.93 -19.88
CA HIS A 61 -25.18 43.94 -18.98
C HIS A 61 -25.92 42.60 -19.01
N LEU A 62 -26.26 42.11 -20.21
CA LEU A 62 -27.07 40.90 -20.38
C LEU A 62 -26.41 39.67 -19.75
N PHE A 63 -25.10 39.49 -19.95
CA PHE A 63 -24.42 38.25 -19.57
C PHE A 63 -23.76 38.27 -18.19
N PHE A 64 -23.40 39.45 -17.66
CA PHE A 64 -22.58 39.52 -16.45
C PHE A 64 -23.14 40.46 -15.37
N GLN A 65 -23.74 41.60 -15.74
CA GLN A 65 -24.11 42.63 -14.77
C GLN A 65 -25.61 42.63 -14.40
N CYS A 66 -26.45 41.94 -15.18
CA CYS A 66 -27.88 41.86 -14.92
C CYS A 66 -28.16 41.17 -13.58
N ASN A 67 -28.99 41.79 -12.72
CA ASN A 67 -29.35 41.25 -11.40
C ASN A 67 -30.01 39.85 -11.44
N MET A 68 -30.51 39.42 -12.60
CA MET A 68 -31.06 38.08 -12.79
C MET A 68 -30.00 37.12 -13.36
N TYR A 69 -29.48 37.39 -14.57
CA TYR A 69 -28.53 36.48 -15.22
C TYR A 69 -27.13 36.47 -14.58
N GLY A 70 -26.68 37.58 -13.99
CA GLY A 70 -25.41 37.66 -13.27
C GLY A 70 -25.34 36.72 -12.07
N ARG A 71 -26.48 36.38 -11.45
CA ARG A 71 -26.57 35.42 -10.32
C ARG A 71 -26.28 33.97 -10.73
N ILE A 72 -26.27 33.66 -12.02
CA ILE A 72 -25.93 32.30 -12.50
C ILE A 72 -24.45 32.00 -12.24
N TRP A 73 -23.56 32.99 -12.38
CA TRP A 73 -22.12 32.80 -12.19
C TRP A 73 -21.70 32.32 -10.79
N PRO A 74 -22.15 32.93 -9.68
CA PRO A 74 -21.83 32.43 -8.33
C PRO A 74 -22.44 31.06 -8.04
N LEU A 75 -23.60 30.72 -8.63
CA LEU A 75 -24.20 29.40 -8.48
C LEU A 75 -23.40 28.32 -9.26
N ILE A 76 -22.87 28.68 -10.43
CA ILE A 76 -21.99 27.80 -11.20
C ILE A 76 -20.62 27.66 -10.53
N SER A 77 -20.04 28.72 -9.97
CA SER A 77 -18.79 28.61 -9.21
C SER A 77 -18.98 27.75 -7.95
N GLY A 78 -20.08 27.96 -7.21
CA GLY A 78 -20.43 27.14 -6.05
C GLY A 78 -20.60 25.66 -6.41
N TRP A 79 -21.21 25.37 -7.56
CA TRP A 79 -21.28 24.01 -8.10
C TRP A 79 -19.91 23.40 -8.45
N LEU A 80 -18.95 24.24 -8.84
CA LEU A 80 -17.56 23.84 -9.07
C LEU A 80 -16.73 23.81 -7.77
N GLY A 81 -17.32 24.12 -6.62
CA GLY A 81 -16.67 24.04 -5.31
C GLY A 81 -15.84 25.26 -4.92
N PHE A 82 -16.05 26.42 -5.56
CA PHE A 82 -15.34 27.66 -5.21
C PHE A 82 -16.24 28.90 -5.27
N GLU A 83 -15.87 29.95 -4.54
CA GLU A 83 -16.52 31.25 -4.58
C GLU A 83 -15.58 32.28 -5.19
N ALA A 84 -16.07 33.05 -6.17
CA ALA A 84 -15.29 34.08 -6.84
C ALA A 84 -16.19 35.20 -7.35
N VAL A 85 -15.67 36.43 -7.37
CA VAL A 85 -16.31 37.59 -7.99
C VAL A 85 -15.63 37.86 -9.32
N PHE A 86 -16.39 37.83 -10.41
CA PHE A 86 -15.86 38.00 -11.76
C PHE A 86 -16.10 39.41 -12.32
N PRO A 87 -15.20 39.92 -13.19
CA PRO A 87 -15.40 41.19 -13.88
C PRO A 87 -16.66 41.22 -14.73
N GLY A 88 -17.29 42.39 -14.86
CA GLY A 88 -18.55 42.56 -15.60
C GLY A 88 -18.43 42.72 -17.11
N SER A 89 -17.28 42.42 -17.74
CA SER A 89 -17.08 42.55 -19.19
C SER A 89 -16.63 41.24 -19.84
N VAL A 90 -17.01 41.01 -21.11
CA VAL A 90 -16.74 39.75 -21.82
C VAL A 90 -15.28 39.34 -21.78
N ASP A 91 -14.36 40.23 -22.17
CA ASP A 91 -12.95 39.89 -22.35
C ASP A 91 -12.31 39.53 -21.01
N LEU A 92 -12.54 40.33 -19.96
CA LEU A 92 -11.99 40.10 -18.63
C LEU A 92 -12.65 38.89 -17.96
N HIS A 93 -13.96 38.74 -18.05
CA HIS A 93 -14.67 37.60 -17.49
C HIS A 93 -14.24 36.29 -18.16
N SER A 94 -14.08 36.27 -19.48
CA SER A 94 -13.60 35.07 -20.19
C SER A 94 -12.17 34.72 -19.79
N THR A 95 -11.32 35.73 -19.59
CA THR A 95 -9.92 35.55 -19.19
C THR A 95 -9.83 34.99 -17.78
N HIS A 96 -10.55 35.59 -16.83
CA HIS A 96 -10.52 35.20 -15.42
C HIS A 96 -11.18 33.83 -15.22
N PHE A 97 -12.41 33.63 -15.71
CA PHE A 97 -13.17 32.40 -15.47
C PHE A 97 -12.50 31.18 -16.12
N SER A 98 -12.15 31.29 -17.41
CA SER A 98 -11.48 30.18 -18.09
C SER A 98 -9.99 30.07 -17.74
N GLY A 99 -9.41 31.07 -17.07
CA GLY A 99 -8.04 31.05 -16.55
C GLY A 99 -7.88 30.30 -15.23
N LEU A 100 -8.98 30.01 -14.54
CA LEU A 100 -8.99 29.21 -13.29
C LEU A 100 -8.45 27.79 -13.49
N GLY A 101 -8.34 27.30 -14.73
CA GLY A 101 -7.76 25.99 -15.03
C GLY A 101 -6.23 25.97 -14.99
N GLY A 102 -5.58 27.13 -14.81
CA GLY A 102 -4.13 27.25 -14.69
C GLY A 102 -3.39 26.61 -15.87
N ALA A 103 -2.39 25.78 -15.57
CA ALA A 103 -1.62 25.04 -16.57
C ALA A 103 -2.32 23.79 -17.12
N SER A 104 -3.44 23.35 -16.50
CA SER A 104 -4.12 22.12 -16.92
C SER A 104 -4.94 22.35 -18.19
N LYS A 105 -4.49 21.73 -19.30
CA LYS A 105 -5.20 21.80 -20.59
C LYS A 105 -6.62 21.23 -20.51
N SER A 106 -6.80 20.13 -19.76
CA SER A 106 -8.09 19.48 -19.57
C SER A 106 -9.04 20.35 -18.73
N CYS A 107 -8.55 20.95 -17.64
CA CYS A 107 -9.33 21.86 -16.81
C CYS A 107 -9.70 23.15 -17.57
N ASN A 108 -8.77 23.69 -18.37
CA ASN A 108 -9.03 24.84 -19.24
C ASN A 108 -10.12 24.54 -20.27
N VAL A 109 -10.07 23.37 -20.93
CA VAL A 109 -11.11 22.93 -21.88
C VAL A 109 -12.47 22.83 -21.21
N LEU A 110 -12.53 22.29 -19.99
CA LEU A 110 -13.75 22.21 -19.21
C LEU A 110 -14.30 23.60 -18.90
N LEU A 111 -13.51 24.47 -18.26
CA LEU A 111 -13.95 25.80 -17.84
C LEU A 111 -14.35 26.67 -19.03
N ILE A 112 -13.68 26.52 -20.17
CA ILE A 112 -14.09 27.13 -21.45
C ILE A 112 -15.46 26.61 -21.89
N SER A 113 -15.69 25.30 -21.80
CA SER A 113 -16.98 24.67 -22.17
C SER A 113 -18.11 25.13 -21.24
N ILE A 114 -17.85 25.22 -19.93
CA ILE A 114 -18.80 25.72 -18.93
C ILE A 114 -19.15 27.17 -19.21
N TRP A 115 -18.15 28.02 -19.42
CA TRP A 115 -18.36 29.44 -19.69
C TRP A 115 -19.22 29.65 -20.95
N ALA A 116 -18.93 28.91 -22.03
CA ALA A 116 -19.74 28.95 -23.25
C ALA A 116 -21.18 28.44 -23.05
N ALA A 117 -21.37 27.40 -22.22
CA ALA A 117 -22.68 26.86 -21.91
C ALA A 117 -23.56 27.84 -21.12
N VAL A 118 -22.97 28.57 -20.16
CA VAL A 118 -23.67 29.63 -19.39
C VAL A 118 -24.20 30.71 -20.34
N LEU A 119 -23.33 31.27 -21.19
CA LEU A 119 -23.70 32.34 -22.11
C LEU A 119 -24.75 31.87 -23.12
N PHE A 120 -24.60 30.67 -23.67
CA PHE A 120 -25.57 30.13 -24.62
C PHE A 120 -26.94 29.89 -23.98
N THR A 121 -26.97 29.48 -22.70
CA THR A 121 -28.21 29.27 -21.95
C THR A 121 -28.92 30.59 -21.65
N ILE A 122 -28.17 31.62 -21.22
CA ILE A 122 -28.69 32.99 -21.04
C ILE A 122 -29.28 33.52 -22.35
N TRP A 123 -28.55 33.37 -23.46
CA TRP A 123 -29.00 33.85 -24.78
C TRP A 123 -30.30 33.17 -25.24
N LYS A 124 -30.45 31.86 -24.99
CA LYS A 124 -31.68 31.13 -25.30
C LYS A 124 -32.85 31.62 -24.46
N ASP A 125 -32.67 31.77 -23.15
CA ASP A 125 -33.73 32.24 -22.26
C ASP A 125 -34.17 33.66 -22.60
N ARG A 126 -33.21 34.57 -22.87
CA ARG A 126 -33.49 35.94 -23.32
C ARG A 126 -34.34 35.94 -24.59
N ASN A 127 -34.02 35.10 -25.57
CA ASN A 127 -34.81 35.02 -26.80
C ASN A 127 -36.20 34.42 -26.56
N ASN A 128 -36.34 33.44 -25.65
CA ASN A 128 -37.66 32.92 -25.28
C ASN A 128 -38.53 33.99 -24.59
N ARG A 129 -37.95 34.85 -23.76
CA ARG A 129 -38.66 35.98 -23.13
C ARG A 129 -39.23 36.93 -24.17
N ILE A 130 -38.45 37.25 -25.20
CA ILE A 130 -38.86 38.21 -26.24
C ILE A 130 -39.85 37.59 -27.23
N PHE A 131 -39.56 36.41 -27.75
CA PHE A 131 -40.31 35.85 -28.89
C PHE A 131 -41.41 34.86 -28.51
N LYS A 132 -41.38 34.34 -27.28
CA LYS A 132 -42.32 33.29 -26.81
C LYS A 132 -43.01 33.66 -25.51
N ASN A 133 -42.74 34.84 -24.95
CA ASN A 133 -43.24 35.29 -23.65
C ASN A 133 -43.07 34.22 -22.54
N SER A 134 -41.96 33.47 -22.60
CA SER A 134 -41.67 32.34 -21.71
C SER A 134 -40.32 32.53 -21.04
N HIS A 135 -40.24 32.17 -19.77
CA HIS A 135 -39.03 32.31 -18.97
C HIS A 135 -38.81 31.13 -18.03
N ALA A 136 -37.54 30.80 -17.79
CA ALA A 136 -37.14 29.84 -16.76
C ALA A 136 -36.71 30.54 -15.46
N THR A 137 -36.78 29.82 -14.33
CA THR A 137 -36.19 30.25 -13.05
C THR A 137 -34.66 30.15 -13.11
N ILE A 138 -33.97 30.83 -12.19
CA ILE A 138 -32.50 30.82 -12.14
C ILE A 138 -31.99 29.40 -11.89
N GLU A 139 -32.64 28.65 -11.01
CA GLU A 139 -32.30 27.26 -10.68
C GLU A 139 -32.44 26.35 -11.90
N ALA A 140 -33.52 26.54 -12.68
CA ALA A 140 -33.74 25.81 -13.91
C ALA A 140 -32.68 26.15 -14.98
N LEU A 141 -32.24 27.41 -15.07
CA LEU A 141 -31.16 27.82 -15.97
C LEU A 141 -29.82 27.20 -15.55
N VAL A 142 -29.51 27.16 -14.26
CA VAL A 142 -28.29 26.50 -13.74
C VAL A 142 -28.31 25.01 -14.07
N GLU A 143 -29.43 24.33 -13.88
CA GLU A 143 -29.55 22.91 -14.26
C GLU A 143 -29.45 22.69 -15.77
N GLN A 144 -30.00 23.59 -16.60
CA GLN A 144 -29.79 23.53 -18.05
C GLN A 144 -28.33 23.69 -18.44
N VAL A 145 -27.57 24.55 -17.76
CA VAL A 145 -26.13 24.69 -17.98
C VAL A 145 -25.42 23.35 -17.69
N LYS A 146 -25.65 22.76 -16.50
CA LYS A 146 -25.06 21.46 -16.11
C LYS A 146 -25.37 20.37 -17.12
N PHE A 147 -26.62 20.32 -17.58
CA PHE A 147 -27.10 19.35 -18.57
C PHE A 147 -26.48 19.55 -19.96
N HIS A 148 -26.38 20.79 -20.45
CA HIS A 148 -25.72 21.06 -21.73
C HIS A 148 -24.27 20.59 -21.71
N ILE A 149 -23.51 20.91 -20.65
CA ILE A 149 -22.09 20.52 -20.53
C ILE A 149 -21.96 18.99 -20.47
N PHE A 150 -22.81 18.31 -19.69
CA PHE A 150 -22.83 16.85 -19.60
C PHE A 150 -22.91 16.20 -20.99
N TRP A 151 -23.87 16.62 -21.81
CA TRP A 151 -24.05 16.08 -23.16
C TRP A 151 -22.94 16.48 -24.13
N TRP A 152 -22.41 17.70 -24.00
CA TRP A 152 -21.27 18.16 -24.80
C TRP A 152 -20.03 17.31 -24.52
N LEU A 153 -19.78 16.95 -23.26
CA LEU A 153 -18.68 16.07 -22.88
C LEU A 153 -18.95 14.61 -23.26
N LYS A 154 -20.13 14.07 -22.96
CA LYS A 154 -20.52 12.68 -23.28
C LYS A 154 -20.48 12.38 -24.77
N SER A 155 -20.85 13.35 -25.62
CA SER A 155 -20.77 13.20 -27.08
C SER A 155 -19.35 13.34 -27.65
N SER A 156 -18.44 14.01 -26.93
CA SER A 156 -17.09 14.33 -27.42
C SER A 156 -16.00 13.43 -26.86
N PHE A 157 -16.28 12.68 -25.78
CA PHE A 157 -15.32 11.83 -25.09
C PHE A 157 -15.90 10.44 -24.82
N ILE A 158 -15.41 9.41 -25.53
CA ILE A 158 -15.90 8.01 -25.45
C ILE A 158 -15.75 7.40 -24.05
N LEU A 159 -14.79 7.87 -23.23
CA LEU A 159 -14.59 7.40 -21.84
C LEU A 159 -15.27 8.29 -20.78
N PHE A 160 -16.14 9.22 -21.16
CA PHE A 160 -16.95 9.97 -20.19
C PHE A 160 -18.16 9.13 -19.77
N ASP A 161 -17.90 8.13 -18.93
CA ASP A 161 -18.87 7.11 -18.50
C ASP A 161 -19.48 7.40 -17.13
N PHE A 162 -19.81 8.67 -16.89
CA PHE A 162 -20.45 9.10 -15.65
C PHE A 162 -21.95 9.28 -15.86
N ASP A 163 -22.73 8.88 -14.86
CA ASP A 163 -24.14 9.22 -14.78
C ASP A 163 -24.34 10.71 -14.50
N TYR A 164 -25.47 11.24 -14.98
CA TYR A 164 -25.80 12.66 -14.77
C TYR A 164 -25.90 13.02 -13.29
N SER A 165 -26.34 12.09 -12.43
CA SER A 165 -26.39 12.29 -10.97
C SER A 165 -25.00 12.54 -10.37
N VAL A 166 -23.99 11.78 -10.80
CA VAL A 166 -22.61 11.91 -10.36
C VAL A 166 -22.00 13.20 -10.90
N TRP A 167 -22.23 13.51 -12.18
CA TRP A 167 -21.81 14.78 -12.79
C TRP A 167 -22.42 16.00 -12.10
N ARG A 168 -23.72 15.93 -11.78
CA ARG A 168 -24.46 17.00 -11.13
C ARG A 168 -23.93 17.27 -9.72
N ALA A 169 -23.46 16.25 -9.02
CA ALA A 169 -22.91 16.37 -7.66
C ALA A 169 -21.41 16.72 -7.64
N ASN A 170 -20.60 16.16 -8.53
CA ASN A 170 -19.13 16.22 -8.47
C ASN A 170 -18.47 16.40 -9.85
N PRO A 171 -18.68 17.54 -10.53
CA PRO A 171 -18.26 17.74 -11.93
C PRO A 171 -16.75 17.68 -12.16
N LEU A 172 -15.94 18.10 -11.17
CA LEU A 172 -14.47 18.07 -11.27
C LEU A 172 -13.93 16.64 -11.15
N ASN A 173 -14.55 15.79 -10.33
CA ASN A 173 -14.13 14.40 -10.15
C ASN A 173 -14.41 13.54 -11.40
N CYS A 174 -15.48 13.85 -12.14
CA CYS A 174 -15.84 13.19 -13.40
C CYS A 174 -14.83 13.44 -14.55
N LEU A 175 -13.78 14.26 -14.36
CA LEU A 175 -12.81 14.59 -15.42
C LEU A 175 -11.35 14.42 -15.00
N LEU A 176 -11.06 14.24 -13.71
CA LEU A 176 -9.71 13.99 -13.19
C LEU A 176 -9.21 12.55 -13.41
N GLN A 177 -10.04 11.65 -13.96
CA GLN A 177 -9.63 10.30 -14.36
C GLN A 177 -8.76 10.26 -15.65
N ARG A 178 -8.50 11.39 -16.31
CA ARG A 178 -7.52 11.46 -17.41
C ARG A 178 -6.39 12.46 -17.11
N THR A 179 -5.22 11.87 -16.93
CA THR A 179 -3.86 12.42 -17.09
C THR A 179 -3.32 13.31 -15.96
N TRP A 180 -2.48 12.66 -15.15
CA TRP A 180 -1.26 13.23 -14.59
C TRP A 180 -0.49 14.06 -15.62
N SER A 181 -0.05 15.25 -15.22
CA SER A 181 1.09 15.93 -15.81
C SER A 181 1.62 16.94 -14.79
N HIS A 182 2.92 16.84 -14.52
CA HIS A 182 3.70 17.66 -13.61
C HIS A 182 3.45 19.16 -13.77
N GLY A 183 3.27 19.83 -12.63
CA GLY A 183 3.21 21.28 -12.53
C GLY A 183 2.79 21.67 -11.11
N ASN A 184 3.76 21.74 -10.20
CA ASN A 184 3.54 22.23 -8.84
C ASN A 184 2.88 23.62 -8.88
N HIS A 185 1.69 23.71 -8.30
CA HIS A 185 0.94 24.96 -8.18
C HIS A 185 1.61 25.87 -7.13
N PRO A 186 1.93 27.15 -7.41
CA PRO A 186 2.59 28.04 -6.44
C PRO A 186 1.81 28.29 -5.14
N LEU A 187 0.49 28.03 -5.12
CA LEU A 187 -0.33 28.13 -3.90
C LEU A 187 -0.49 26.79 -3.16
N SER A 188 0.10 25.67 -3.63
CA SER A 188 0.12 24.42 -2.85
C SER A 188 1.03 24.49 -1.62
N LYS A 189 1.69 25.64 -1.40
CA LYS A 189 2.44 25.96 -0.17
C LYS A 189 1.61 26.69 0.89
N VAL A 190 0.33 26.97 0.63
CA VAL A 190 -0.58 27.48 1.66
C VAL A 190 -1.46 26.33 2.14
N SER A 191 -0.99 25.60 3.14
CA SER A 191 -1.79 24.61 3.85
C SER A 191 -2.94 25.31 4.58
N ILE A 192 -4.13 25.36 3.96
CA ILE A 192 -5.36 25.72 4.68
C ILE A 192 -5.71 24.50 5.53
N HIS A 193 -5.14 24.42 6.73
CA HIS A 193 -5.54 23.45 7.73
C HIS A 193 -6.97 23.78 8.16
N LYS A 194 -7.94 22.97 7.69
CA LYS A 194 -9.31 23.05 8.17
C LYS A 194 -9.36 22.27 9.49
N ALA A 195 -9.02 22.94 10.59
CA ALA A 195 -9.18 22.37 11.92
C ALA A 195 -10.66 22.45 12.32
N THR A 196 -11.41 21.37 12.10
CA THR A 196 -12.78 21.25 12.62
C THR A 196 -12.71 20.75 14.06
N LEU A 197 -12.28 21.63 14.97
CA LEU A 197 -12.30 21.36 16.39
C LEU A 197 -13.74 21.59 16.91
N SER A 198 -14.33 20.57 17.51
CA SER A 198 -15.66 20.66 18.13
C SER A 198 -15.57 20.10 19.55
N LEU A 199 -14.66 20.67 20.35
CA LEU A 199 -14.56 20.32 21.76
C LEU A 199 -15.91 20.59 22.43
N LEU A 200 -16.51 19.54 22.98
CA LEU A 200 -17.74 19.64 23.75
C LEU A 200 -17.35 19.61 25.22
N ASP A 201 -17.72 20.64 25.99
CA ASP A 201 -17.30 20.79 27.40
C ASP A 201 -17.63 19.58 28.29
N LEU A 202 -18.64 18.78 27.91
CA LEU A 202 -19.07 17.57 28.63
C LEU A 202 -18.54 16.25 28.03
N ALA A 203 -17.89 16.30 26.87
CA ALA A 203 -17.24 15.12 26.33
C ALA A 203 -15.90 14.88 27.01
N HIS A 204 -15.62 13.64 27.38
CA HIS A 204 -14.34 13.29 27.99
C HIS A 204 -13.90 11.91 27.55
N ILE A 205 -12.58 11.69 27.57
CA ILE A 205 -11.95 10.41 27.35
C ILE A 205 -10.80 10.29 28.36
N ARG A 206 -10.69 9.15 29.03
CA ARG A 206 -9.68 8.87 30.05
C ARG A 206 -9.10 7.49 29.83
N VAL A 207 -7.79 7.36 30.01
CA VAL A 207 -7.09 6.10 29.82
C VAL A 207 -6.33 5.70 31.07
N SER A 208 -6.45 4.42 31.43
CA SER A 208 -5.76 3.82 32.57
C SER A 208 -5.21 2.41 32.24
N PRO A 209 -4.08 2.00 32.85
CA PRO A 209 -3.19 2.80 33.71
C PRO A 209 -2.40 3.85 32.90
N SER A 210 -1.81 4.85 33.59
CA SER A 210 -1.04 5.92 32.94
C SER A 210 0.42 5.55 32.63
N LEU A 211 0.94 4.53 33.29
CA LEU A 211 2.31 4.05 33.13
C LEU A 211 2.27 2.54 32.84
N LEU A 212 2.87 2.14 31.72
CA LEU A 212 2.86 0.78 31.19
C LEU A 212 4.24 0.12 31.33
N GLY A 213 4.32 -1.20 31.23
CA GLY A 213 5.57 -1.97 31.16
C GLY A 213 6.42 -1.92 32.43
N LEU A 214 5.81 -1.72 33.61
CA LEU A 214 6.54 -1.59 34.89
C LEU A 214 7.45 -2.78 35.22
N LYS A 215 7.16 -3.97 34.70
CA LYS A 215 7.97 -5.19 34.88
C LYS A 215 8.76 -5.55 33.61
N GLY A 216 8.97 -4.58 32.71
CA GLY A 216 9.67 -4.77 31.45
C GLY A 216 8.81 -5.39 30.34
N GLN A 217 7.48 -5.40 30.48
CA GLN A 217 6.59 -5.82 29.40
C GLN A 217 6.67 -4.84 28.22
N THR A 218 6.68 -5.38 27.00
CA THR A 218 6.72 -4.63 25.74
C THR A 218 5.34 -4.47 25.10
N SER A 219 4.30 -4.97 25.77
CA SER A 219 2.90 -4.79 25.41
C SER A 219 2.03 -4.80 26.67
N GLU A 220 0.97 -3.97 26.72
CA GLU A 220 0.06 -3.92 27.87
C GLU A 220 -1.35 -3.49 27.47
N TRP A 221 -2.35 -4.05 28.15
CA TRP A 221 -3.75 -3.68 27.97
C TRP A 221 -4.06 -2.38 28.69
N VAL A 222 -4.76 -1.47 28.01
CA VAL A 222 -5.27 -0.22 28.56
C VAL A 222 -6.79 -0.19 28.49
N THR A 223 -7.40 0.45 29.47
CA THR A 223 -8.85 0.69 29.52
C THR A 223 -9.10 2.15 29.16
N VAL A 224 -9.91 2.36 28.12
CA VAL A 224 -10.29 3.67 27.60
C VAL A 224 -11.76 3.90 27.94
N GLU A 225 -12.03 4.81 28.86
CA GLU A 225 -13.38 5.21 29.25
C GLU A 225 -13.70 6.55 28.58
N TYR A 226 -14.87 6.67 27.97
CA TYR A 226 -15.25 7.89 27.26
C TYR A 226 -16.74 8.19 27.35
N THR A 227 -17.05 9.48 27.27
CA THR A 227 -18.42 10.01 27.19
C THR A 227 -18.51 11.08 26.11
N SER A 228 -19.58 11.04 25.31
CA SER A 228 -20.00 12.11 24.40
C SER A 228 -21.43 12.55 24.76
N PRO A 229 -21.70 13.86 24.94
CA PRO A 229 -23.06 14.35 25.20
C PRO A 229 -23.96 14.31 23.96
N ILE A 230 -23.37 14.20 22.76
CA ILE A 230 -24.08 14.09 21.48
C ILE A 230 -23.51 12.86 20.77
N PRO A 231 -23.82 11.65 21.23
CA PRO A 231 -23.25 10.44 20.65
C PRO A 231 -23.80 10.18 19.26
N SER A 232 -22.96 9.62 18.41
CA SER A 232 -23.33 9.10 17.10
C SER A 232 -22.77 7.72 16.89
N ILE A 233 -23.44 6.90 16.07
CA ILE A 233 -22.96 5.56 15.70
C ILE A 233 -21.61 5.57 14.97
N ASP A 234 -21.26 6.70 14.36
CA ASP A 234 -20.01 6.92 13.63
C ASP A 234 -18.93 7.62 14.47
N ASP A 235 -19.15 7.79 15.78
CA ASP A 235 -18.10 8.23 16.69
C ASP A 235 -17.02 7.14 16.82
N TRP A 236 -15.77 7.57 16.94
CA TRP A 236 -14.63 6.67 16.98
C TRP A 236 -13.49 7.23 17.83
N ILE A 237 -12.64 6.33 18.31
CA ILE A 237 -11.48 6.62 19.14
C ILE A 237 -10.23 6.32 18.32
N GLY A 238 -9.37 7.32 18.14
CA GLY A 238 -8.04 7.17 17.55
C GLY A 238 -6.95 7.08 18.62
N VAL A 239 -6.01 6.15 18.44
CA VAL A 239 -4.80 6.02 19.26
C VAL A 239 -3.66 6.75 18.54
N PHE A 240 -2.99 7.69 19.21
CA PHE A 240 -1.90 8.46 18.61
C PHE A 240 -0.61 8.31 19.40
N SER A 241 0.49 8.11 18.67
CA SER A 241 1.85 8.14 19.21
C SER A 241 2.78 8.78 18.17
N PRO A 242 3.34 9.98 18.44
CA PRO A 242 3.39 10.67 19.72
C PRO A 242 2.04 11.18 20.26
N ALA A 243 1.95 11.41 21.57
CA ALA A 243 0.75 11.91 22.23
C ALA A 243 0.36 13.34 21.81
N ASN A 244 1.29 14.10 21.23
CA ASN A 244 1.03 15.42 20.68
C ASN A 244 0.69 15.31 19.19
N PHE A 245 -0.55 14.96 18.87
CA PHE A 245 -1.00 14.77 17.50
C PHE A 245 -1.77 15.98 16.96
N SER A 246 -1.78 16.14 15.64
CA SER A 246 -2.65 17.10 14.96
C SER A 246 -3.92 16.41 14.49
N GLY A 247 -5.04 16.71 15.16
CA GLY A 247 -6.38 16.31 14.72
C GLY A 247 -6.92 17.11 13.52
N SER A 248 -6.07 17.95 12.88
CA SER A 248 -6.46 18.72 11.70
C SER A 248 -6.62 17.82 10.48
N THR A 249 -7.53 18.19 9.58
CA THR A 249 -7.67 17.48 8.31
C THR A 249 -6.51 17.83 7.38
N CYS A 250 -5.86 16.80 6.83
CA CYS A 250 -4.85 16.95 5.77
C CYS A 250 -5.43 16.48 4.43
N PRO A 251 -5.20 17.21 3.31
CA PRO A 251 -5.77 16.86 2.02
C PRO A 251 -5.21 15.53 1.52
N LYS A 252 -6.05 14.78 0.79
CA LYS A 252 -5.63 13.56 0.10
C LYS A 252 -4.64 13.90 -1.02
N GLU A 253 -3.40 13.42 -0.90
CA GLU A 253 -2.33 13.69 -1.87
C GLU A 253 -2.36 12.73 -3.08
N ASN A 254 -2.67 11.44 -2.85
CA ASN A 254 -2.73 10.42 -3.89
C ASN A 254 -3.68 9.26 -3.48
N GLY A 255 -3.78 8.22 -4.30
CA GLY A 255 -4.65 7.06 -4.06
C GLY A 255 -4.36 6.24 -2.79
N ARG A 256 -3.11 6.27 -2.29
CA ARG A 256 -2.64 5.56 -1.08
C ARG A 256 -2.87 6.36 0.21
N VAL A 257 -3.28 7.63 0.10
CA VAL A 257 -3.77 8.43 1.23
C VAL A 257 -5.29 8.34 1.28
N TYR A 258 -5.85 7.75 2.34
CA TYR A 258 -7.29 7.52 2.48
C TYR A 258 -7.74 7.72 3.93
N PRO A 259 -9.07 7.78 4.20
CA PRO A 259 -9.57 8.10 5.53
C PRO A 259 -9.07 7.17 6.66
N PRO A 260 -8.95 7.67 7.91
CA PRO A 260 -9.21 9.06 8.30
C PRO A 260 -8.12 10.03 7.82
N LEU A 261 -8.52 11.15 7.22
CA LEU A 261 -7.60 12.12 6.61
C LEU A 261 -7.08 13.13 7.64
N LEU A 262 -6.34 12.63 8.64
CA LEU A 262 -5.72 13.45 9.68
C LEU A 262 -4.27 13.77 9.33
N CYS A 263 -3.78 14.93 9.77
CA CYS A 263 -2.38 15.30 9.59
C CYS A 263 -1.42 14.46 10.45
N SER A 264 -1.91 13.83 11.51
CA SER A 264 -1.23 12.76 12.23
C SER A 264 -2.04 11.49 12.06
N ALA A 265 -1.50 10.50 11.33
CA ALA A 265 -2.13 9.19 11.25
C ALA A 265 -2.22 8.55 12.65
N PRO A 266 -3.40 8.09 13.11
CA PRO A 266 -3.48 7.26 14.29
C PRO A 266 -2.73 5.95 14.08
N ILE A 267 -2.14 5.41 15.16
CA ILE A 267 -1.55 4.07 15.20
C ILE A 267 -2.61 3.03 14.84
N LYS A 268 -3.79 3.17 15.45
CA LYS A 268 -5.00 2.38 15.23
C LYS A 268 -6.23 3.14 15.73
N PHE A 269 -7.42 2.68 15.39
CA PHE A 269 -8.67 3.32 15.76
C PHE A 269 -9.83 2.32 15.89
N GLN A 270 -10.86 2.67 16.66
CA GLN A 270 -12.03 1.82 16.84
C GLN A 270 -13.29 2.65 17.03
N TYR A 271 -14.44 2.15 16.54
CA TYR A 271 -15.72 2.78 16.78
C TYR A 271 -16.10 2.77 18.26
N ALA A 272 -16.68 3.87 18.73
CA ALA A 272 -17.13 4.03 20.10
C ALA A 272 -18.20 2.99 20.50
N SER A 273 -18.94 2.48 19.52
CA SER A 273 -20.00 1.48 19.68
C SER A 273 -19.51 0.02 19.70
N TYR A 274 -18.22 -0.26 19.40
CA TYR A 274 -17.71 -1.62 19.15
C TYR A 274 -18.05 -2.65 20.24
N LEU A 275 -17.73 -2.35 21.51
CA LEU A 275 -18.12 -3.17 22.67
C LEU A 275 -19.30 -2.58 23.45
N ASN A 276 -19.89 -1.50 22.93
CA ASN A 276 -20.85 -0.66 23.64
C ASN A 276 -22.08 -0.42 22.75
N PRO A 277 -22.96 -1.43 22.56
CA PRO A 277 -24.08 -1.33 21.62
C PRO A 277 -25.08 -0.23 21.99
N GLN A 278 -25.11 0.20 23.26
CA GLN A 278 -25.97 1.28 23.76
C GLN A 278 -25.31 2.67 23.71
N TYR A 279 -24.09 2.79 23.17
CA TYR A 279 -23.35 4.06 23.11
C TYR A 279 -24.14 5.18 22.43
N ASN A 280 -24.87 4.88 21.36
CA ASN A 280 -25.68 5.86 20.63
C ASN A 280 -26.84 6.46 21.47
N ILE A 281 -27.17 5.84 22.61
CA ILE A 281 -28.23 6.31 23.52
C ILE A 281 -27.60 6.90 24.79
N THR A 282 -26.63 6.19 25.38
CA THR A 282 -26.05 6.57 26.68
C THR A 282 -24.95 7.62 26.55
N GLY A 283 -24.33 7.70 25.37
CA GLY A 283 -23.11 8.44 25.11
C GLY A 283 -21.89 7.95 25.86
N LYS A 284 -21.96 6.81 26.55
CA LYS A 284 -20.88 6.27 27.40
C LYS A 284 -20.37 4.96 26.83
N GLY A 285 -19.06 4.78 26.84
CA GLY A 285 -18.45 3.53 26.41
C GLY A 285 -17.11 3.25 27.07
N ILE A 286 -16.71 1.99 27.00
CA ILE A 286 -15.41 1.49 27.45
C ILE A 286 -14.80 0.63 26.35
N LEU A 287 -13.52 0.85 26.05
CA LEU A 287 -12.72 -0.05 25.20
C LEU A 287 -11.54 -0.61 26.00
N LYS A 288 -11.14 -1.83 25.63
CA LYS A 288 -9.88 -2.43 26.05
C LYS A 288 -9.00 -2.56 24.84
N LEU A 289 -7.83 -1.92 24.87
CA LEU A 289 -6.89 -1.88 23.75
C LEU A 289 -5.54 -2.43 24.21
N LEU A 290 -4.89 -3.23 23.38
CA LEU A 290 -3.55 -3.73 23.63
C LEU A 290 -2.54 -2.80 22.96
N LEU A 291 -1.71 -2.11 23.74
CA LEU A 291 -0.64 -1.27 23.18
C LEU A 291 0.68 -2.02 23.16
N ILE A 292 1.52 -1.69 22.18
CA ILE A 292 2.90 -2.18 22.09
C ILE A 292 3.88 -1.02 22.34
N ASN A 293 5.04 -1.32 22.93
CA ASN A 293 6.09 -0.33 23.15
C ASN A 293 6.88 -0.08 21.87
N GLN A 294 6.46 0.96 21.15
CA GLN A 294 7.08 1.39 19.92
C GLN A 294 7.69 2.80 20.04
N ARG A 295 8.29 3.11 21.21
CA ARG A 295 8.83 4.44 21.57
C ARG A 295 7.72 5.48 21.81
N SER A 296 8.14 6.68 22.21
CA SER A 296 7.25 7.82 22.51
C SER A 296 6.15 7.51 23.54
N ASP A 297 5.33 8.52 23.82
CA ASP A 297 4.09 8.44 24.59
C ASP A 297 2.86 8.23 23.68
N PHE A 298 1.69 8.04 24.31
CA PHE A 298 0.40 7.85 23.67
C PHE A 298 -0.66 8.83 24.20
N SER A 299 -1.60 9.20 23.31
CA SER A 299 -2.86 9.87 23.66
C SER A 299 -3.99 9.31 22.82
N PHE A 300 -5.23 9.53 23.26
CA PHE A 300 -6.43 9.04 22.59
C PHE A 300 -7.32 10.23 22.25
N GLY A 301 -7.79 10.28 21.01
CA GLY A 301 -8.75 11.28 20.53
C GLY A 301 -10.12 10.64 20.30
N LEU A 302 -11.17 11.21 20.88
CA LEU A 302 -12.55 10.88 20.54
C LEU A 302 -13.00 11.80 19.39
N PHE A 303 -13.51 11.21 18.32
CA PHE A 303 -13.96 11.92 17.13
C PHE A 303 -15.43 11.61 16.82
N SER A 304 -16.09 12.57 16.18
CA SER A 304 -17.43 12.44 15.59
C SER A 304 -17.38 12.60 14.07
N GLY A 305 -18.45 12.24 13.36
CA GLY A 305 -18.58 12.45 11.91
C GLY A 305 -17.89 11.38 11.06
N GLY A 306 -17.62 10.21 11.66
CA GLY A 306 -17.00 9.07 10.99
C GLY A 306 -15.56 9.31 10.58
N LEU A 307 -15.00 8.34 9.84
CA LEU A 307 -13.64 8.41 9.33
C LEU A 307 -13.50 9.43 8.18
N SER A 308 -14.58 9.68 7.43
CA SER A 308 -14.56 10.56 6.26
C SER A 308 -14.54 12.04 6.62
N ASN A 309 -15.22 12.46 7.70
CA ASN A 309 -15.32 13.86 8.13
C ASN A 309 -15.05 14.00 9.64
N PRO A 310 -13.88 13.56 10.12
CA PRO A 310 -13.62 13.46 11.54
C PRO A 310 -13.55 14.85 12.19
N LYS A 311 -14.27 15.03 13.29
CA LYS A 311 -14.20 16.22 14.14
C LYS A 311 -13.73 15.80 15.53
N LEU A 312 -12.63 16.38 16.00
CA LEU A 312 -12.09 16.05 17.32
C LEU A 312 -12.99 16.63 18.41
N VAL A 313 -13.46 15.76 19.30
CA VAL A 313 -14.43 16.06 20.37
C VAL A 313 -13.78 16.09 21.75
N ALA A 314 -12.87 15.15 22.05
CA ALA A 314 -12.14 15.10 23.31
C ALA A 314 -10.76 14.45 23.14
N VAL A 315 -9.82 14.78 24.04
CA VAL A 315 -8.46 14.20 24.07
C VAL A 315 -8.17 13.69 25.48
N SER A 316 -7.51 12.54 25.58
CA SER A 316 -7.25 11.88 26.86
C SER A 316 -6.05 12.45 27.60
N ASN A 317 -5.86 11.99 28.84
CA ASN A 317 -4.55 12.04 29.49
C ASN A 317 -3.49 11.29 28.65
N LYS A 318 -2.24 11.74 28.74
CA LYS A 318 -1.10 11.04 28.16
C LYS A 318 -0.75 9.80 28.97
N ILE A 319 -0.30 8.75 28.30
CA ILE A 319 0.23 7.54 28.92
C ILE A 319 1.53 7.13 28.22
N ALA A 320 2.41 6.39 28.89
CA ALA A 320 3.66 5.92 28.30
C ALA A 320 4.11 4.60 28.92
N PHE A 321 4.98 3.86 28.21
CA PHE A 321 5.76 2.79 28.82
C PHE A 321 6.81 3.38 29.76
N ALA A 322 7.17 2.64 30.82
CA ALA A 322 8.15 3.04 31.82
C ALA A 322 9.53 3.33 31.18
N ASN A 323 9.87 2.61 30.12
CA ASN A 323 11.00 2.89 29.26
C ASN A 323 10.57 2.79 27.79
N PRO A 324 10.13 3.90 27.16
CA PRO A 324 9.73 3.88 25.75
C PRO A 324 10.89 3.50 24.82
N ASN A 325 12.13 3.74 25.25
CA ASN A 325 13.31 3.52 24.43
C ASN A 325 13.89 2.09 24.56
N ALA A 326 13.26 1.22 25.35
CA ALA A 326 13.74 -0.13 25.60
C ALA A 326 14.04 -0.90 24.29
N PRO A 327 15.05 -1.80 24.29
CA PRO A 327 15.27 -2.70 23.17
C PRO A 327 14.11 -3.69 23.04
N VAL A 328 13.48 -3.74 21.87
CA VAL A 328 12.27 -4.53 21.62
C VAL A 328 12.34 -5.28 20.28
N TYR A 329 11.54 -6.35 20.20
CA TYR A 329 11.21 -7.08 18.98
C TYR A 329 12.44 -7.60 18.21
N PRO A 330 13.32 -8.41 18.84
CA PRO A 330 14.41 -9.05 18.12
C PRO A 330 13.88 -9.99 17.05
N ARG A 331 14.57 -9.98 15.91
CA ARG A 331 14.37 -10.89 14.80
C ARG A 331 15.71 -11.45 14.35
N LEU A 332 15.78 -12.76 14.25
CA LEU A 332 16.92 -13.53 13.81
C LEU A 332 16.90 -13.63 12.29
N ALA A 333 18.07 -13.55 11.68
CA ALA A 333 18.27 -13.91 10.28
C ALA A 333 19.63 -14.58 10.12
N LEU A 334 19.70 -15.56 9.22
CA LEU A 334 20.96 -16.22 8.89
C LEU A 334 21.95 -15.21 8.28
N GLY A 335 23.21 -15.31 8.71
CA GLY A 335 24.29 -14.41 8.30
C GLY A 335 24.88 -14.73 6.93
N LYS A 336 26.04 -14.13 6.64
CA LYS A 336 26.75 -14.36 5.36
C LYS A 336 27.42 -15.73 5.27
N SER A 337 27.63 -16.37 6.41
CA SER A 337 28.22 -17.70 6.55
C SER A 337 27.24 -18.61 7.31
N TRP A 338 27.31 -19.91 7.06
CA TRP A 338 26.43 -20.90 7.71
C TRP A 338 26.53 -20.91 9.25
N ASN A 339 27.68 -20.50 9.80
CA ASN A 339 27.97 -20.41 11.23
C ASN A 339 27.82 -18.97 11.78
N GLU A 340 27.03 -18.13 11.11
CA GLU A 340 26.72 -16.77 11.54
C GLU A 340 25.21 -16.59 11.68
N MET A 341 24.77 -16.04 12.82
CA MET A 341 23.40 -15.60 13.06
C MET A 341 23.41 -14.10 13.30
N THR A 342 22.43 -13.40 12.77
CA THR A 342 22.22 -11.98 13.08
C THR A 342 21.06 -11.83 14.05
N VAL A 343 21.21 -10.89 14.99
CA VAL A 343 20.12 -10.44 15.88
C VAL A 343 19.86 -8.98 15.52
N THR A 344 18.71 -8.71 14.92
CA THR A 344 18.27 -7.34 14.61
C THR A 344 17.16 -6.93 15.57
N TRP A 345 17.23 -5.77 16.20
CA TRP A 345 16.20 -5.25 17.13
C TRP A 345 15.97 -3.75 16.95
N THR A 346 14.92 -3.21 17.57
CA THR A 346 14.58 -1.79 17.54
C THR A 346 14.72 -1.17 18.93
N SER A 347 15.20 0.06 19.04
CA SER A 347 15.22 0.82 20.29
C SER A 347 15.03 2.32 20.08
N GLY A 348 14.89 3.07 21.17
CA GLY A 348 14.91 4.54 21.14
C GLY A 348 16.28 5.16 21.43
N TYR A 349 17.34 4.35 21.54
CA TYR A 349 18.69 4.82 21.83
C TYR A 349 19.53 4.88 20.56
N GLY A 350 19.98 6.08 20.19
CA GLY A 350 20.99 6.24 19.15
C GLY A 350 22.38 5.89 19.68
N ILE A 351 23.36 5.77 18.78
CA ILE A 351 24.76 5.54 19.16
C ILE A 351 25.35 6.66 20.04
N THR A 352 24.73 7.85 20.02
CA THR A 352 25.09 8.96 20.89
C THR A 352 24.49 8.84 22.28
N ASP A 353 23.49 7.99 22.49
CA ASP A 353 22.77 7.83 23.76
C ASP A 353 23.28 6.59 24.51
N ALA A 354 23.48 5.49 23.78
CA ALA A 354 23.93 4.22 24.32
C ALA A 354 24.78 3.44 23.31
N GLU A 355 25.70 2.62 23.81
CA GLU A 355 26.40 1.61 23.02
C GLU A 355 25.54 0.33 22.95
N PRO A 356 25.06 -0.07 21.76
CA PRO A 356 24.23 -1.26 21.58
C PRO A 356 25.08 -2.53 21.39
N PHE A 357 24.70 -3.60 22.06
CA PHE A 357 25.39 -4.89 21.96
C PHE A 357 24.45 -6.07 22.27
N VAL A 358 24.89 -7.28 21.96
CA VAL A 358 24.23 -8.53 22.35
C VAL A 358 25.16 -9.31 23.26
N GLU A 359 24.69 -9.66 24.46
CA GLU A 359 25.31 -10.66 25.31
C GLU A 359 24.78 -12.03 24.93
N TRP A 360 25.66 -12.97 24.58
CA TRP A 360 25.23 -14.28 24.11
C TRP A 360 26.27 -15.36 24.38
N GLY A 361 25.84 -16.62 24.32
CA GLY A 361 26.73 -17.77 24.46
C GLY A 361 25.96 -19.08 24.41
N PRO A 362 26.66 -20.23 24.32
CA PRO A 362 26.00 -21.52 24.44
C PRO A 362 25.24 -21.62 25.75
N LYS A 363 24.08 -22.28 25.74
CA LYS A 363 23.28 -22.49 26.94
C LYS A 363 24.11 -23.13 28.06
N GLY A 364 24.20 -22.46 29.21
CA GLY A 364 24.96 -22.92 30.39
C GLY A 364 26.48 -22.71 30.32
N ALA A 365 26.99 -21.97 29.34
CA ALA A 365 28.40 -21.61 29.22
C ALA A 365 28.63 -20.10 29.45
N ASP A 366 29.90 -19.70 29.45
CA ASP A 366 30.29 -18.30 29.53
C ASP A 366 29.72 -17.49 28.35
N ARG A 367 29.34 -16.25 28.66
CA ARG A 367 28.73 -15.32 27.71
C ARG A 367 29.75 -14.29 27.24
N VAL A 368 29.64 -13.91 25.98
CA VAL A 368 30.46 -12.89 25.32
C VAL A 368 29.58 -11.75 24.84
N HIS A 369 30.17 -10.58 24.61
CA HIS A 369 29.48 -9.43 24.04
C HIS A 369 29.85 -9.28 22.56
N SER A 370 28.84 -9.21 21.69
CA SER A 370 28.99 -8.84 20.28
C SER A 370 28.46 -7.42 20.07
N PRO A 371 29.22 -6.51 19.42
CA PRO A 371 28.73 -5.16 19.13
C PRO A 371 27.61 -5.21 18.09
N ALA A 372 26.87 -4.10 17.95
CA ALA A 372 25.86 -3.95 16.91
C ALA A 372 26.07 -2.70 16.05
N GLY A 373 25.94 -2.89 14.73
CA GLY A 373 25.78 -1.77 13.81
C GLY A 373 24.40 -1.15 14.00
N THR A 374 24.30 0.17 13.87
CA THR A 374 23.02 0.90 14.06
C THR A 374 22.66 1.67 12.81
N LEU A 375 21.44 1.49 12.34
CA LEU A 375 20.84 2.18 11.19
C LEU A 375 19.55 2.87 11.62
N THR A 376 19.19 3.90 10.87
CA THR A 376 17.88 4.54 10.92
C THR A 376 17.65 5.23 9.58
N PHE A 377 16.44 5.71 9.35
CA PHE A 377 16.08 6.50 8.17
C PHE A 377 15.23 7.69 8.61
N THR A 378 15.25 8.74 7.80
CA THR A 378 14.48 9.96 8.05
C THR A 378 13.33 10.06 7.05
N ARG A 379 12.43 11.03 7.26
CA ARG A 379 11.34 11.33 6.33
C ARG A 379 11.82 11.55 4.90
N ASP A 380 12.98 12.20 4.74
CA ASP A 380 13.57 12.52 3.44
C ASP A 380 14.21 11.32 2.75
N SER A 381 14.35 10.19 3.45
CA SER A 381 14.82 8.93 2.86
C SER A 381 13.76 8.25 1.98
N LEU A 382 12.49 8.65 2.12
CA LEU A 382 11.33 8.01 1.51
C LEU A 382 10.91 8.74 0.22
N CYS A 383 10.15 8.06 -0.64
CA CYS A 383 9.90 8.52 -2.01
C CYS A 383 8.56 9.26 -2.21
N GLY A 384 7.60 9.12 -1.29
CA GLY A 384 6.33 9.83 -1.40
C GLY A 384 5.29 9.56 -0.32
N ALA A 385 4.10 10.13 -0.50
CA ALA A 385 3.00 10.02 0.45
C ALA A 385 2.26 8.66 0.35
N PRO A 386 1.73 8.11 1.47
CA PRO A 386 1.70 8.69 2.81
C PRO A 386 3.03 8.64 3.59
N ALA A 387 4.04 7.89 3.13
CA ALA A 387 5.27 7.63 3.88
C ALA A 387 6.06 8.91 4.23
N THR A 388 6.15 9.86 3.31
CA THR A 388 6.82 11.17 3.52
C THR A 388 5.91 12.20 4.20
N SER A 389 4.61 11.93 4.37
CA SER A 389 3.62 12.91 4.83
C SER A 389 2.88 12.47 6.10
N VAL A 390 1.59 12.11 5.97
CA VAL A 390 0.69 11.86 7.10
C VAL A 390 0.99 10.55 7.83
N GLY A 391 1.56 9.57 7.13
CA GLY A 391 1.89 8.26 7.68
C GLY A 391 3.29 8.17 8.27
N TRP A 392 4.09 9.25 8.17
CA TRP A 392 5.43 9.29 8.77
C TRP A 392 5.35 9.11 10.29
N ARG A 393 6.15 8.18 10.79
CA ARG A 393 6.45 8.01 12.22
C ARG A 393 7.92 7.67 12.38
N ASP A 394 8.56 8.26 13.37
CA ASP A 394 9.98 8.02 13.65
C ASP A 394 10.23 6.53 13.98
N PRO A 395 11.15 5.85 13.24
CA PRO A 395 11.42 4.41 13.43
C PRO A 395 12.31 4.11 14.64
N GLY A 396 12.86 5.13 15.29
CA GLY A 396 13.91 4.99 16.28
C GLY A 396 15.21 4.52 15.64
N TYR A 397 15.86 3.55 16.27
CA TYR A 397 17.13 3.00 15.83
C TYR A 397 17.03 1.49 15.69
N ILE A 398 17.51 0.98 14.56
CA ILE A 398 17.54 -0.43 14.23
C ILE A 398 18.98 -0.90 14.38
N HIS A 399 19.20 -1.88 15.23
CA HIS A 399 20.54 -2.40 15.53
C HIS A 399 20.65 -3.83 15.04
N THR A 400 21.79 -4.19 14.45
CA THR A 400 22.10 -5.56 14.03
C THR A 400 23.44 -5.99 14.61
N SER A 401 23.41 -7.06 15.42
CA SER A 401 24.61 -7.74 15.91
C SER A 401 24.85 -9.04 15.16
N TYR A 402 26.12 -9.42 15.02
CA TYR A 402 26.56 -10.61 14.30
C TYR A 402 27.18 -11.61 15.28
N LEU A 403 26.53 -12.76 15.43
CA LEU A 403 26.93 -13.86 16.31
C LEU A 403 27.64 -14.90 15.45
N LYS A 404 28.97 -14.91 15.52
CA LYS A 404 29.86 -15.69 14.64
C LYS A 404 30.40 -16.94 15.31
N GLU A 405 31.02 -17.82 14.53
CA GLU A 405 31.64 -19.06 15.02
C GLU A 405 30.64 -19.99 15.74
N LEU A 406 29.41 -20.05 15.22
CA LEU A 406 28.38 -20.91 15.75
C LEU A 406 28.68 -22.39 15.52
N TRP A 407 28.57 -23.16 16.59
CA TRP A 407 28.61 -24.61 16.53
C TRP A 407 27.25 -25.12 16.04
N PRO A 408 27.21 -25.94 14.97
CA PRO A 408 25.95 -26.33 14.34
C PRO A 408 25.04 -27.10 15.30
N ASN A 409 23.74 -26.85 15.21
CA ASN A 409 22.68 -27.46 16.03
C ASN A 409 22.71 -27.13 17.54
N ARG A 410 23.72 -26.39 18.01
CA ARG A 410 23.85 -26.02 19.41
C ARG A 410 22.83 -24.94 19.78
N ILE A 411 22.33 -24.99 21.01
CA ILE A 411 21.41 -23.98 21.55
C ILE A 411 22.22 -22.84 22.17
N TYR A 412 21.88 -21.62 21.78
CA TYR A 412 22.46 -20.39 22.29
C TYR A 412 21.39 -19.58 23.03
N GLU A 413 21.83 -18.88 24.07
CA GLU A 413 21.03 -17.89 24.77
C GLU A 413 21.57 -16.49 24.42
N TYR A 414 20.69 -15.50 24.32
CA TYR A 414 21.09 -14.13 24.09
C TYR A 414 20.22 -13.12 24.83
N LYS A 415 20.79 -11.96 25.11
CA LYS A 415 20.15 -10.76 25.67
C LYS A 415 20.66 -9.53 24.91
N ILE A 416 19.77 -8.59 24.68
CA ILE A 416 20.10 -7.31 24.09
C ILE A 416 20.46 -6.34 25.21
N GLY A 417 21.59 -5.65 25.05
CA GLY A 417 22.09 -4.66 25.98
C GLY A 417 22.28 -3.30 25.31
N HIS A 418 21.99 -2.25 26.07
CA HIS A 418 22.36 -0.87 25.76
C HIS A 418 23.11 -0.29 26.95
N LYS A 419 24.38 0.07 26.76
CA LYS A 419 25.18 0.73 27.79
C LYS A 419 25.06 2.25 27.61
N LEU A 420 24.30 2.89 28.50
CA LEU A 420 24.11 4.34 28.48
C LEU A 420 25.43 5.06 28.80
N LYS A 421 25.55 6.32 28.37
CA LYS A 421 26.72 7.18 28.69
C LYS A 421 27.02 7.35 30.17
N ASN A 422 26.00 7.23 31.03
CA ASN A 422 26.16 7.29 32.49
C ASN A 422 26.62 5.96 33.12
N GLY A 423 26.90 4.93 32.31
CA GLY A 423 27.35 3.62 32.76
C GLY A 423 26.23 2.62 33.08
N THR A 424 24.96 3.06 33.09
CA THR A 424 23.81 2.17 33.32
C THR A 424 23.57 1.26 32.13
N TYR A 425 23.26 -0.01 32.40
CA TYR A 425 22.88 -0.97 31.37
C TYR A 425 21.37 -1.15 31.33
N ILE A 426 20.80 -1.04 30.14
CA ILE A 426 19.41 -1.42 29.85
C ILE A 426 19.43 -2.77 29.15
N TRP A 427 18.66 -3.72 29.69
CA TRP A 427 18.63 -5.11 29.20
C TRP A 427 17.24 -5.51 28.72
N SER A 428 17.19 -6.32 27.67
CA SER A 428 15.98 -7.06 27.30
C SER A 428 15.74 -8.27 28.22
N LYS A 429 14.60 -8.95 28.02
CA LYS A 429 14.43 -10.34 28.46
C LYS A 429 15.45 -11.26 27.77
N GLN A 430 15.61 -12.46 28.32
CA GLN A 430 16.46 -13.49 27.71
C GLN A 430 15.71 -14.20 26.58
N TYR A 431 16.42 -14.48 25.51
CA TYR A 431 15.95 -15.23 24.34
C TYR A 431 16.88 -16.43 24.08
N GLN A 432 16.45 -17.35 23.22
CA GLN A 432 17.24 -18.52 22.84
C GLN A 432 17.00 -18.89 21.38
N PHE A 433 17.99 -19.47 20.72
CA PHE A 433 17.86 -20.03 19.37
C PHE A 433 18.75 -21.26 19.19
N ARG A 434 18.45 -22.04 18.16
CA ARG A 434 19.30 -23.16 17.71
C ARG A 434 20.12 -22.70 16.49
N ALA A 435 21.44 -22.87 16.55
CA ALA A 435 22.30 -22.59 15.41
C ALA A 435 21.99 -23.54 14.24
N ALA A 436 22.09 -23.01 13.01
CA ALA A 436 21.78 -23.76 11.80
C ALA A 436 22.68 -25.02 11.66
N PRO A 437 22.18 -26.09 11.01
CA PRO A 437 23.01 -27.20 10.58
C PRO A 437 24.11 -26.74 9.61
N PHE A 438 25.25 -27.43 9.62
CA PHE A 438 26.26 -27.24 8.58
C PHE A 438 25.69 -27.60 7.19
N PRO A 439 26.07 -26.91 6.09
CA PRO A 439 25.61 -27.23 4.74
C PRO A 439 25.88 -28.71 4.36
N GLY A 440 24.81 -29.45 4.06
CA GLY A 440 24.83 -30.87 3.79
C GLY A 440 24.74 -31.80 4.99
N GLN A 441 24.52 -31.27 6.20
CA GLN A 441 24.32 -32.12 7.37
C GLN A 441 23.06 -32.98 7.22
N LYS A 442 23.21 -34.29 7.45
CA LYS A 442 22.09 -35.24 7.50
C LYS A 442 21.37 -35.14 8.85
N SER A 443 20.31 -34.35 8.91
CA SER A 443 19.41 -34.22 10.06
C SER A 443 18.00 -33.87 9.59
N LEU A 444 16.99 -34.12 10.42
CA LEU A 444 15.64 -33.60 10.15
C LEU A 444 15.68 -32.06 10.08
N GLN A 445 15.13 -31.49 9.02
CA GLN A 445 15.12 -30.04 8.78
C GLN A 445 13.74 -29.61 8.29
N ARG A 446 13.15 -28.61 8.93
CA ARG A 446 11.77 -28.18 8.71
C ARG A 446 11.70 -26.68 8.44
N VAL A 447 11.13 -26.30 7.31
CA VAL A 447 11.10 -24.91 6.82
C VAL A 447 9.67 -24.50 6.52
N ALA A 448 9.20 -23.41 7.12
CA ALA A 448 7.89 -22.83 6.83
C ALA A 448 8.04 -21.68 5.81
N ILE A 449 7.15 -21.60 4.82
CA ILE A 449 7.21 -20.62 3.73
C ILE A 449 5.80 -20.10 3.42
N PHE A 450 5.66 -18.78 3.26
CA PHE A 450 4.42 -18.10 2.88
C PHE A 450 4.73 -16.66 2.43
N GLY A 451 3.87 -16.07 1.60
CA GLY A 451 3.87 -14.63 1.32
C GLY A 451 2.69 -13.93 1.97
N ASP A 452 2.66 -12.59 1.93
CA ASP A 452 1.42 -11.81 2.00
C ASP A 452 0.67 -11.96 3.34
N MET A 453 1.42 -12.16 4.44
CA MET A 453 0.80 -12.35 5.75
C MET A 453 0.20 -11.05 6.28
N GLY A 454 0.87 -9.92 6.08
CA GLY A 454 0.52 -8.64 6.68
C GLY A 454 0.43 -8.68 8.20
N LYS A 455 -0.38 -7.78 8.76
CA LYS A 455 -0.66 -7.68 10.19
C LYS A 455 -2.16 -7.63 10.48
N ASP A 456 -2.55 -7.79 11.73
CA ASP A 456 -3.89 -7.40 12.19
C ASP A 456 -3.83 -7.11 13.71
N GLU A 457 -4.85 -6.44 14.25
CA GLU A 457 -4.93 -6.08 15.66
C GLU A 457 -5.62 -7.17 16.48
N VAL A 458 -4.88 -7.72 17.46
CA VAL A 458 -5.38 -8.82 18.31
C VAL A 458 -6.54 -8.39 19.21
N ASP A 459 -6.66 -7.09 19.48
CA ASP A 459 -7.77 -6.49 20.23
C ASP A 459 -8.99 -6.13 19.37
N GLY A 460 -8.93 -6.41 18.06
CA GLY A 460 -9.99 -6.16 17.10
C GLY A 460 -10.10 -4.70 16.64
N SER A 461 -9.12 -3.85 16.97
CA SER A 461 -9.04 -2.48 16.46
C SER A 461 -8.98 -2.44 14.93
N ASN A 462 -9.45 -1.34 14.36
CA ASN A 462 -9.23 -1.02 12.96
C ASN A 462 -7.96 -0.16 12.79
N GLU A 463 -7.46 -0.06 11.57
CA GLU A 463 -6.25 0.67 11.24
C GLU A 463 -6.14 0.89 9.73
N TYR A 464 -5.14 1.64 9.29
CA TYR A 464 -4.85 1.77 7.86
C TYR A 464 -4.45 0.42 7.26
N ASN A 465 -4.81 0.19 6.00
CA ASN A 465 -4.49 -1.04 5.27
C ASN A 465 -4.99 -2.31 6.00
N ASN A 466 -6.09 -2.23 6.75
CA ASN A 466 -6.62 -3.39 7.48
C ASN A 466 -7.42 -4.35 6.58
N PHE A 467 -6.72 -5.15 5.77
CA PHE A 467 -7.33 -6.12 4.84
C PHE A 467 -6.68 -7.51 4.91
N GLN A 468 -5.91 -7.80 5.97
CA GLN A 468 -5.18 -9.06 6.15
C GLN A 468 -5.76 -9.96 7.23
N HIS A 469 -7.05 -10.29 7.11
CA HIS A 469 -7.82 -11.00 8.14
C HIS A 469 -7.30 -12.43 8.45
N GLY A 470 -6.45 -13.02 7.61
CA GLY A 470 -5.79 -14.30 7.90
C GLY A 470 -4.52 -14.18 8.76
N SER A 471 -3.96 -12.97 8.91
CA SER A 471 -2.63 -12.71 9.48
C SER A 471 -2.43 -13.30 10.88
N ILE A 472 -3.37 -13.03 11.78
CA ILE A 472 -3.30 -13.51 13.17
C ILE A 472 -3.45 -15.02 13.26
N ASN A 473 -4.26 -15.64 12.39
CA ASN A 473 -4.41 -17.09 12.36
C ASN A 473 -3.10 -17.75 11.91
N THR A 474 -2.50 -17.27 10.81
CA THR A 474 -1.21 -17.77 10.32
C THR A 474 -0.13 -17.63 11.38
N THR A 475 0.00 -16.44 11.98
CA THR A 475 0.94 -16.18 13.09
C THR A 475 0.73 -17.15 14.25
N LYS A 476 -0.52 -17.33 14.71
CA LYS A 476 -0.85 -18.27 15.80
C LYS A 476 -0.48 -19.70 15.47
N LYS A 477 -0.70 -20.17 14.24
CA LYS A 477 -0.36 -21.54 13.84
C LYS A 477 1.14 -21.77 13.75
N LEU A 478 1.89 -20.80 13.25
CA LEU A 478 3.35 -20.87 13.26
C LEU A 478 3.91 -20.90 14.69
N ILE A 479 3.35 -20.11 15.61
CA ILE A 479 3.73 -20.14 17.03
C ILE A 479 3.41 -21.50 17.66
N GLN A 480 2.23 -22.06 17.38
CA GLN A 480 1.80 -23.36 17.90
C GLN A 480 2.69 -24.51 17.42
N ASP A 481 3.21 -24.44 16.19
CA ASP A 481 4.06 -25.48 15.57
C ASP A 481 5.56 -25.12 15.63
N LEU A 482 5.96 -24.10 16.40
CA LEU A 482 7.32 -23.53 16.35
C LEU A 482 8.42 -24.53 16.73
N GLU A 483 8.14 -25.48 17.63
CA GLU A 483 9.09 -26.56 17.96
C GLU A 483 9.38 -27.48 16.75
N ASN A 484 8.50 -27.46 15.76
CA ASN A 484 8.61 -28.18 14.50
C ASN A 484 8.99 -27.30 13.30
N ILE A 485 9.40 -26.06 13.53
CA ILE A 485 9.84 -25.14 12.49
C ILE A 485 11.25 -24.70 12.85
N ASP A 486 12.20 -24.94 11.95
CA ASP A 486 13.60 -24.58 12.18
C ASP A 486 14.00 -23.28 11.46
N LEU A 487 13.25 -22.89 10.44
CA LEU A 487 13.48 -21.72 9.58
C LEU A 487 12.15 -21.23 8.98
N VAL A 488 11.96 -19.92 8.89
CA VAL A 488 10.80 -19.30 8.22
C VAL A 488 11.27 -18.44 7.04
N PHE A 489 10.57 -18.53 5.92
CA PHE A 489 10.63 -17.55 4.83
C PHE A 489 9.29 -16.84 4.65
N HIS A 490 9.29 -15.52 4.77
CA HIS A 490 8.18 -14.66 4.39
C HIS A 490 8.51 -13.97 3.05
N ILE A 491 7.93 -14.48 1.96
CA ILE A 491 8.37 -14.15 0.60
C ILE A 491 7.66 -12.92 0.02
N GLY A 492 7.82 -11.77 0.69
CA GLY A 492 7.32 -10.45 0.28
C GLY A 492 5.90 -10.16 0.76
N ASP A 493 5.52 -8.88 0.63
CA ASP A 493 4.29 -8.28 1.16
C ASP A 493 4.13 -8.49 2.67
N ILE A 494 5.06 -7.87 3.38
CA ILE A 494 5.40 -8.19 4.76
C ILE A 494 4.32 -7.69 5.72
N SER A 495 4.10 -6.37 5.73
CA SER A 495 3.23 -5.70 6.71
C SER A 495 2.04 -4.97 6.08
N TYR A 496 2.09 -4.69 4.77
CA TYR A 496 1.17 -3.77 4.09
C TYR A 496 1.07 -2.40 4.77
N ALA A 497 2.16 -1.94 5.42
CA ALA A 497 2.21 -0.59 6.01
C ALA A 497 1.90 0.48 4.96
N ASN A 498 2.42 0.31 3.74
CA ASN A 498 2.17 1.15 2.57
C ASN A 498 2.25 2.64 2.90
N GLY A 499 3.28 3.03 3.65
CA GLY A 499 3.56 4.38 4.06
C GLY A 499 2.88 4.84 5.36
N TYR A 500 2.18 3.98 6.09
CA TYR A 500 1.78 4.22 7.50
C TYR A 500 2.74 3.50 8.44
N LEU A 501 3.85 4.17 8.75
CA LEU A 501 5.09 3.57 9.25
C LEU A 501 4.96 2.91 10.63
N SER A 502 3.98 3.30 11.44
CA SER A 502 3.74 2.69 12.76
C SER A 502 3.52 1.18 12.71
N GLN A 503 3.07 0.68 11.56
CA GLN A 503 2.68 -0.71 11.33
C GLN A 503 3.89 -1.64 11.18
N TRP A 504 5.08 -1.10 10.91
CA TRP A 504 6.31 -1.90 10.90
C TRP A 504 6.72 -2.35 12.31
N ASP A 505 6.59 -1.49 13.33
CA ASP A 505 6.79 -1.92 14.72
C ASP A 505 5.74 -2.96 15.13
N GLN A 506 4.47 -2.73 14.75
CA GLN A 506 3.37 -3.69 14.98
C GLN A 506 3.68 -5.05 14.37
N PHE A 507 4.14 -5.09 13.13
CA PHE A 507 4.52 -6.33 12.48
C PHE A 507 5.69 -7.03 13.19
N THR A 508 6.76 -6.29 13.53
CA THR A 508 7.90 -6.88 14.27
C THR A 508 7.50 -7.40 15.65
N ALA A 509 6.55 -6.76 16.32
CA ALA A 509 5.98 -7.24 17.57
C ALA A 509 5.12 -8.51 17.37
N GLN A 510 4.30 -8.54 16.31
CA GLN A 510 3.46 -9.69 15.97
C GLN A 510 4.29 -10.95 15.71
N VAL A 511 5.42 -10.82 15.01
CA VAL A 511 6.30 -11.96 14.69
C VAL A 511 7.40 -12.21 15.72
N GLU A 512 7.58 -11.36 16.75
CA GLU A 512 8.60 -11.56 17.81
C GLU A 512 8.60 -12.99 18.37
N PRO A 513 7.46 -13.63 18.70
CA PRO A 513 7.47 -14.98 19.27
C PRO A 513 8.08 -16.04 18.36
N ILE A 514 8.09 -15.80 17.04
CA ILE A 514 8.69 -16.67 16.02
C ILE A 514 10.13 -16.21 15.75
N ALA A 515 10.27 -14.96 15.29
CA ALA A 515 11.51 -14.42 14.76
C ALA A 515 12.60 -14.24 15.82
N SER A 516 12.25 -14.17 17.11
CA SER A 516 13.26 -14.14 18.18
C SER A 516 13.84 -15.52 18.53
N ALA A 517 13.23 -16.61 18.03
CA ALA A 517 13.58 -17.99 18.34
C ALA A 517 14.14 -18.77 17.14
N VAL A 518 13.63 -18.50 15.94
CA VAL A 518 14.08 -19.10 14.67
C VAL A 518 14.38 -18.01 13.65
N PRO A 519 15.27 -18.25 12.68
CA PRO A 519 15.55 -17.26 11.65
C PRO A 519 14.29 -16.99 10.82
N TYR A 520 13.96 -15.70 10.67
CA TYR A 520 12.83 -15.20 9.90
C TYR A 520 13.37 -14.46 8.68
N MET A 521 13.57 -15.22 7.61
CA MET A 521 14.09 -14.73 6.35
C MET A 521 12.97 -14.08 5.55
N ILE A 522 13.27 -13.02 4.80
CA ILE A 522 12.26 -12.28 4.05
C ILE A 522 12.69 -12.06 2.59
N ALA A 523 11.72 -12.03 1.68
CA ALA A 523 11.89 -11.39 0.37
C ALA A 523 11.18 -10.02 0.37
N SER A 524 11.46 -9.21 -0.65
CA SER A 524 10.75 -7.95 -0.89
C SER A 524 9.66 -8.17 -1.94
N GLY A 525 8.48 -7.60 -1.69
CA GLY A 525 7.34 -7.59 -2.61
C GLY A 525 6.96 -6.18 -3.05
N ASN A 526 5.87 -6.08 -3.81
CA ASN A 526 5.44 -4.80 -4.38
C ASN A 526 5.02 -3.80 -3.29
N HIS A 527 4.44 -4.28 -2.19
CA HIS A 527 4.10 -3.44 -1.05
C HIS A 527 5.30 -2.96 -0.23
N GLU A 528 6.50 -3.51 -0.45
CA GLU A 528 7.72 -2.97 0.12
C GLU A 528 8.38 -1.97 -0.83
N ARG A 529 8.44 -2.27 -2.13
CA ARG A 529 9.40 -1.63 -3.04
C ARG A 529 8.80 -0.74 -4.12
N ASP A 530 7.59 -0.99 -4.60
CA ASP A 530 7.08 -0.31 -5.80
C ASP A 530 6.79 1.17 -5.56
N TRP A 531 7.46 2.02 -6.34
CA TRP A 531 7.15 3.44 -6.42
C TRP A 531 7.59 4.04 -7.77
N PRO A 532 6.76 4.87 -8.45
CA PRO A 532 7.13 5.42 -9.75
C PRO A 532 8.40 6.26 -9.67
N GLY A 533 9.35 6.01 -10.59
CA GLY A 533 10.61 6.78 -10.67
C GLY A 533 11.65 6.42 -9.60
N SER A 534 11.43 5.37 -8.80
CA SER A 534 12.37 4.90 -7.77
C SER A 534 13.39 3.87 -8.26
N GLY A 535 13.32 3.46 -9.54
CA GLY A 535 14.14 2.39 -10.10
C GLY A 535 13.58 0.98 -9.89
N SER A 536 12.40 0.83 -9.28
CA SER A 536 11.65 -0.44 -9.33
C SER A 536 11.26 -0.77 -10.77
N PHE A 537 11.24 -2.06 -11.10
CA PHE A 537 10.82 -2.57 -12.40
C PHE A 537 9.32 -2.33 -12.62
N TYR A 538 8.52 -2.52 -11.57
CA TYR A 538 7.11 -2.15 -11.54
C TYR A 538 6.95 -0.71 -11.05
N GLY A 539 6.19 0.08 -11.80
CA GLY A 539 5.95 1.50 -11.54
C GLY A 539 4.72 1.76 -10.66
N ASN A 540 4.30 0.78 -9.86
CA ASN A 540 3.10 0.90 -9.02
C ASN A 540 3.35 1.85 -7.83
N MET A 541 2.30 2.22 -7.12
CA MET A 541 2.38 2.99 -5.87
C MET A 541 2.17 2.10 -4.63
N ASP A 542 2.45 0.81 -4.73
CA ASP A 542 2.00 -0.19 -3.76
C ASP A 542 2.66 -0.03 -2.40
N SER A 543 3.93 0.38 -2.39
CA SER A 543 4.67 0.73 -1.17
C SER A 543 4.19 1.98 -0.44
N GLY A 544 3.27 2.76 -1.03
CA GLY A 544 2.81 4.04 -0.45
C GLY A 544 3.94 5.03 -0.17
N GLY A 545 5.03 4.94 -0.94
CA GLY A 545 6.17 5.84 -0.88
C GLY A 545 7.33 5.34 -0.02
N GLU A 546 7.24 4.13 0.53
CA GLU A 546 8.35 3.51 1.28
C GLU A 546 9.54 3.14 0.41
N CYS A 547 9.28 2.75 -0.85
CA CYS A 547 10.28 2.46 -1.88
C CYS A 547 11.45 1.55 -1.45
N GLY A 548 11.16 0.57 -0.59
CA GLY A 548 12.09 -0.46 -0.12
C GLY A 548 12.82 -0.12 1.18
N VAL A 549 12.86 1.16 1.59
CA VAL A 549 13.69 1.65 2.70
C VAL A 549 13.39 0.95 4.04
N LEU A 550 12.11 0.66 4.29
CA LEU A 550 11.72 0.01 5.54
C LEU A 550 12.05 -1.47 5.55
N ALA A 551 11.72 -2.20 4.48
CA ALA A 551 12.07 -3.61 4.35
C ALA A 551 13.59 -3.82 4.45
N GLU A 552 14.37 -2.98 3.75
CA GLU A 552 15.83 -3.11 3.75
C GLU A 552 16.46 -2.74 5.08
N THR A 553 15.80 -1.95 5.94
CA THR A 553 16.35 -1.48 7.22
C THR A 553 15.86 -2.31 8.39
N MET A 554 14.55 -2.54 8.49
CA MET A 554 13.89 -3.19 9.63
C MET A 554 14.29 -4.66 9.76
N PHE A 555 14.60 -5.31 8.65
CA PHE A 555 15.04 -6.70 8.58
C PHE A 555 16.43 -6.80 7.94
N TYR A 556 17.19 -7.80 8.39
CA TYR A 556 18.46 -8.15 7.79
C TYR A 556 18.28 -9.37 6.89
N VAL A 557 18.89 -9.31 5.71
CA VAL A 557 19.12 -10.46 4.83
C VAL A 557 20.57 -10.42 4.36
N PRO A 558 21.21 -11.56 4.10
CA PRO A 558 22.63 -11.64 3.72
C PRO A 558 22.88 -11.25 2.25
N ALA A 559 22.11 -10.29 1.72
CA ALA A 559 22.32 -9.72 0.40
C ALA A 559 23.65 -8.94 0.34
N SER A 560 24.34 -9.02 -0.79
CA SER A 560 25.54 -8.19 -1.04
C SER A 560 25.19 -6.70 -1.05
N ASN A 561 24.01 -6.36 -1.57
CA ASN A 561 23.39 -5.05 -1.50
C ASN A 561 21.92 -5.21 -1.06
N ARG A 562 21.60 -4.72 0.15
CA ARG A 562 20.25 -4.84 0.73
C ARG A 562 19.17 -4.09 -0.04
N ALA A 563 19.51 -3.03 -0.77
CA ALA A 563 18.57 -2.31 -1.63
C ALA A 563 18.11 -3.13 -2.86
N LYS A 564 18.91 -4.14 -3.25
CA LYS A 564 18.58 -5.06 -4.36
C LYS A 564 17.83 -6.31 -3.89
N PHE A 565 17.91 -6.63 -2.60
CA PHE A 565 17.14 -7.65 -1.90
C PHE A 565 17.27 -9.12 -2.34
N TRP A 566 17.97 -9.44 -3.44
CA TRP A 566 18.24 -10.84 -3.79
C TRP A 566 19.44 -11.41 -3.02
N TYR A 567 19.32 -12.65 -2.56
CA TYR A 567 20.37 -13.32 -1.77
C TYR A 567 20.21 -14.84 -1.82
N LEU A 568 21.27 -15.54 -1.40
CA LEU A 568 21.28 -16.99 -1.26
C LEU A 568 21.53 -17.36 0.19
N ILE A 569 20.97 -18.49 0.63
CA ILE A 569 21.21 -19.00 1.98
C ILE A 569 21.12 -20.53 2.00
N ASP A 570 21.89 -21.13 2.91
CA ASP A 570 21.93 -22.55 3.16
C ASP A 570 21.28 -22.88 4.50
N TYR A 571 20.54 -23.99 4.55
CA TYR A 571 20.07 -24.58 5.80
C TYR A 571 20.17 -26.09 5.72
N GLY A 572 21.29 -26.65 6.21
CA GLY A 572 21.54 -28.08 6.10
C GLY A 572 21.51 -28.56 4.65
N MET A 573 20.55 -29.43 4.31
CA MET A 573 20.37 -30.03 2.99
C MET A 573 19.69 -29.09 1.98
N PHE A 574 19.19 -27.94 2.42
CA PHE A 574 18.52 -26.97 1.56
C PHE A 574 19.47 -25.87 1.09
N ARG A 575 19.36 -25.53 -0.20
CA ARG A 575 19.82 -24.27 -0.80
C ARG A 575 18.61 -23.45 -1.21
N PHE A 576 18.55 -22.19 -0.78
CA PHE A 576 17.54 -21.22 -1.19
C PHE A 576 18.16 -20.13 -2.06
N CYS A 577 17.56 -19.85 -3.20
CA CYS A 577 17.86 -18.69 -4.03
C CYS A 577 16.65 -17.75 -4.00
N VAL A 578 16.81 -16.60 -3.34
CA VAL A 578 15.74 -15.61 -3.14
C VAL A 578 15.93 -14.48 -4.14
N ALA A 579 14.93 -14.28 -4.99
CA ALA A 579 14.85 -13.19 -5.95
C ALA A 579 14.03 -12.02 -5.39
N ASP A 580 14.24 -10.84 -5.96
CA ASP A 580 13.42 -9.66 -5.79
C ASP A 580 12.66 -9.37 -7.09
N THR A 581 11.35 -9.54 -7.05
CA THR A 581 10.49 -9.36 -8.24
C THR A 581 10.21 -7.91 -8.56
N GLU A 582 10.65 -6.99 -7.72
CA GLU A 582 10.46 -5.56 -7.94
C GLU A 582 11.68 -4.93 -8.65
N HIS A 583 12.70 -5.75 -8.99
CA HIS A 583 13.77 -5.44 -9.91
C HIS A 583 13.77 -6.41 -11.10
N ASP A 584 14.36 -6.00 -12.23
CA ASP A 584 14.37 -6.80 -13.46
C ASP A 584 15.14 -8.13 -13.27
N TRP A 585 14.49 -9.26 -13.56
CA TRP A 585 15.05 -10.62 -13.45
C TRP A 585 15.44 -11.23 -14.79
N ARG A 586 15.24 -10.54 -15.92
CA ARG A 586 15.39 -11.11 -17.26
C ARG A 586 16.85 -11.38 -17.61
N GLU A 587 17.04 -12.23 -18.62
CA GLU A 587 18.36 -12.62 -19.12
C GLU A 587 19.24 -11.38 -19.42
N GLY A 588 20.48 -11.39 -18.93
CA GLY A 588 21.44 -10.28 -19.07
C GLY A 588 21.48 -9.29 -17.88
N THR A 589 20.46 -9.28 -17.03
CA THR A 589 20.41 -8.43 -15.82
C THR A 589 21.40 -8.89 -14.75
N GLU A 590 21.66 -8.02 -13.76
CA GLU A 590 22.47 -8.39 -12.59
C GLU A 590 21.80 -9.48 -11.75
N GLN A 591 20.48 -9.37 -11.55
CA GLN A 591 19.70 -10.36 -10.82
C GLN A 591 19.74 -11.73 -11.50
N TYR A 592 19.60 -11.80 -12.83
CA TYR A 592 19.70 -13.06 -13.56
C TYR A 592 21.06 -13.73 -13.36
N LYS A 593 22.15 -12.97 -13.43
CA LYS A 593 23.52 -13.47 -13.18
C LYS A 593 23.68 -13.96 -11.74
N PHE A 594 23.10 -13.25 -10.78
CA PHE A 594 23.06 -13.69 -9.38
C PHE A 594 22.30 -15.01 -9.24
N ILE A 595 21.10 -15.13 -9.83
CA ILE A 595 20.28 -16.34 -9.77
C ILE A 595 21.05 -17.52 -10.39
N GLU A 596 21.65 -17.34 -11.57
CA GLU A 596 22.48 -18.38 -12.18
C GLU A 596 23.65 -18.80 -11.26
N HIS A 597 24.35 -17.84 -10.65
CA HIS A 597 25.43 -18.15 -9.71
C HIS A 597 24.94 -18.90 -8.46
N CYS A 598 23.79 -18.51 -7.90
CA CYS A 598 23.20 -19.18 -6.75
C CYS A 598 22.85 -20.64 -7.06
N LEU A 599 22.24 -20.88 -8.22
CA LEU A 599 21.83 -22.20 -8.68
C LEU A 599 23.02 -23.08 -9.09
N ALA A 600 24.07 -22.49 -9.67
CA ALA A 600 25.25 -23.23 -10.14
C ALA A 600 26.22 -23.61 -9.01
N SER A 601 26.28 -22.83 -7.93
CA SER A 601 27.28 -23.00 -6.87
C SER A 601 26.94 -24.08 -5.83
N VAL A 602 25.74 -24.68 -5.90
CA VAL A 602 25.31 -25.70 -4.93
C VAL A 602 25.89 -27.07 -5.27
N ASP A 603 26.46 -27.75 -4.28
CA ASP A 603 26.81 -29.17 -4.37
C ASP A 603 25.55 -30.01 -4.10
N ARG A 604 24.90 -30.50 -5.16
CA ARG A 604 23.66 -31.29 -5.08
C ARG A 604 23.81 -32.66 -4.43
N GLN A 605 25.03 -33.14 -4.16
CA GLN A 605 25.25 -34.36 -3.37
C GLN A 605 25.04 -34.06 -1.89
N LYS A 606 25.55 -32.92 -1.42
CA LYS A 606 25.42 -32.45 -0.03
C LYS A 606 24.06 -31.77 0.21
N GLN A 607 23.64 -30.93 -0.73
CA GLN A 607 22.44 -30.11 -0.63
C GLN A 607 21.48 -30.46 -1.78
N PRO A 608 20.77 -31.59 -1.68
CA PRO A 608 19.92 -32.08 -2.76
C PRO A 608 18.69 -31.21 -3.02
N TRP A 609 18.23 -30.43 -2.03
CA TRP A 609 16.98 -29.67 -2.09
C TRP A 609 17.25 -28.22 -2.50
N LEU A 610 17.04 -27.92 -3.79
CA LEU A 610 17.25 -26.62 -4.40
C LEU A 610 15.93 -25.88 -4.58
N ILE A 611 15.73 -24.82 -3.80
CA ILE A 611 14.47 -24.08 -3.72
C ILE A 611 14.67 -22.66 -4.26
N PHE A 612 13.79 -22.24 -5.17
CA PHE A 612 13.74 -20.86 -5.66
C PHE A 612 12.56 -20.13 -5.01
N LEU A 613 12.80 -18.92 -4.51
CA LEU A 613 11.79 -18.09 -3.85
C LEU A 613 11.70 -16.73 -4.54
N ALA A 614 10.49 -16.26 -4.76
CA ALA A 614 10.21 -14.94 -5.33
C ALA A 614 8.86 -14.45 -4.79
N HIS A 615 8.61 -13.14 -4.79
CA HIS A 615 7.33 -12.62 -4.35
C HIS A 615 6.27 -12.74 -5.45
N ARG A 616 6.35 -11.92 -6.52
CA ARG A 616 5.43 -12.03 -7.66
C ARG A 616 5.53 -13.39 -8.34
N VAL A 617 4.46 -13.81 -9.00
CA VAL A 617 4.40 -15.14 -9.62
C VAL A 617 5.17 -15.14 -10.94
N LEU A 618 6.43 -15.56 -10.89
CA LEU A 618 7.26 -15.72 -12.09
C LEU A 618 7.00 -17.05 -12.81
N GLY A 619 6.37 -18.03 -12.16
CA GLY A 619 6.12 -19.36 -12.70
C GLY A 619 4.72 -19.52 -13.29
N TYR A 620 3.78 -20.00 -12.48
CA TYR A 620 2.43 -20.35 -12.91
C TYR A 620 1.42 -20.03 -11.82
N SER A 621 0.32 -19.38 -12.19
CA SER A 621 -0.86 -19.14 -11.35
C SER A 621 -2.09 -19.01 -12.23
N SER A 622 -3.20 -19.57 -11.75
CA SER A 622 -4.53 -19.42 -12.29
C SER A 622 -5.31 -18.27 -11.63
N CYS A 623 -4.62 -17.25 -11.07
CA CYS A 623 -5.28 -16.03 -10.59
C CYS A 623 -6.12 -15.41 -11.71
N ILE A 624 -7.31 -14.93 -11.38
CA ILE A 624 -8.13 -14.17 -12.34
C ILE A 624 -7.41 -12.92 -12.84
N CYS A 625 -6.63 -12.27 -11.95
CA CYS A 625 -5.86 -11.07 -12.24
C CYS A 625 -4.92 -11.23 -13.45
N TYR A 626 -4.14 -12.31 -13.49
CA TYR A 626 -3.29 -12.59 -14.64
C TYR A 626 -4.11 -13.04 -15.86
N ALA A 627 -5.16 -13.84 -15.67
CA ALA A 627 -5.95 -14.38 -16.76
C ALA A 627 -6.68 -13.28 -17.55
N GLU A 628 -7.15 -12.23 -16.87
CA GLU A 628 -7.78 -11.06 -17.50
C GLU A 628 -6.80 -10.26 -18.38
N GLU A 629 -5.51 -10.30 -18.04
CA GLU A 629 -4.42 -9.74 -18.84
C GLU A 629 -3.90 -10.72 -19.92
N GLY A 630 -4.53 -11.90 -20.06
CA GLY A 630 -4.13 -12.93 -21.01
C GLY A 630 -2.88 -13.72 -20.60
N SER A 631 -2.57 -13.78 -19.31
CA SER A 631 -1.40 -14.47 -18.75
C SER A 631 -1.77 -15.47 -17.63
N PHE A 632 -0.78 -16.26 -17.20
CA PHE A 632 -0.85 -17.16 -16.03
C PHE A 632 0.39 -16.97 -15.12
N ALA A 633 0.98 -15.78 -15.17
CA ALA A 633 2.12 -15.31 -14.38
C ALA A 633 2.31 -13.82 -14.69
N GLU A 634 3.28 -13.19 -14.01
CA GLU A 634 3.81 -11.92 -14.45
C GLU A 634 4.26 -11.97 -15.93
N PRO A 635 3.97 -10.94 -16.74
CA PRO A 635 4.50 -10.86 -18.09
C PRO A 635 6.02 -11.00 -18.11
N MET A 636 6.55 -11.88 -18.97
CA MET A 636 7.99 -12.22 -19.04
C MET A 636 8.55 -12.96 -17.81
N GLY A 637 7.69 -13.42 -16.89
CA GLY A 637 8.11 -14.07 -15.64
C GLY A 637 8.97 -15.31 -15.86
N ARG A 638 8.45 -16.28 -16.62
CA ARG A 638 9.08 -17.61 -16.72
C ARG A 638 10.06 -17.74 -17.88
N GLU A 639 9.90 -16.98 -18.94
CA GLU A 639 10.51 -17.27 -20.25
C GLU A 639 12.05 -17.24 -20.18
N SER A 640 12.61 -16.31 -19.40
CA SER A 640 14.06 -16.24 -19.16
C SER A 640 14.53 -17.21 -18.08
N LEU A 641 13.80 -17.28 -16.95
CA LEU A 641 14.25 -18.00 -15.76
C LEU A 641 14.07 -19.52 -15.84
N GLN A 642 13.08 -20.01 -16.60
CA GLN A 642 12.86 -21.45 -16.75
C GLN A 642 14.06 -22.17 -17.37
N LYS A 643 14.87 -21.47 -18.19
CA LYS A 643 16.14 -22.02 -18.70
C LYS A 643 17.10 -22.35 -17.54
N LEU A 644 17.19 -21.48 -16.54
CA LEU A 644 18.04 -21.69 -15.37
C LEU A 644 17.43 -22.75 -14.44
N TRP A 645 16.13 -22.67 -14.17
CA TRP A 645 15.43 -23.65 -13.33
C TRP A 645 15.57 -25.07 -13.89
N GLN A 646 15.43 -25.22 -15.20
CA GLN A 646 15.60 -26.49 -15.90
C GLN A 646 17.08 -26.94 -15.91
N LYS A 647 18.00 -26.07 -16.35
CA LYS A 647 19.44 -26.36 -16.43
C LYS A 647 20.00 -26.85 -15.09
N TYR A 648 19.69 -26.17 -14.00
CA TYR A 648 20.18 -26.49 -12.65
C TYR A 648 19.23 -27.36 -11.83
N LYS A 649 18.11 -27.79 -12.41
CA LYS A 649 17.10 -28.68 -11.80
C LYS A 649 16.64 -28.17 -10.44
N VAL A 650 16.06 -26.96 -10.45
CA VAL A 650 15.32 -26.43 -9.29
C VAL A 650 14.17 -27.39 -9.01
N ASP A 651 14.01 -27.75 -7.74
CA ASP A 651 13.03 -28.74 -7.33
C ASP A 651 11.66 -28.12 -7.17
N ILE A 652 11.63 -27.01 -6.43
CA ILE A 652 10.43 -26.28 -6.09
C ILE A 652 10.71 -24.79 -6.25
N ALA A 653 9.84 -24.08 -6.95
CA ALA A 653 9.80 -22.63 -7.01
C ALA A 653 8.52 -22.12 -6.36
N ILE A 654 8.64 -21.27 -5.34
CA ILE A 654 7.52 -20.83 -4.50
C ILE A 654 7.35 -19.31 -4.61
N TYR A 655 6.10 -18.88 -4.75
CA TYR A 655 5.68 -17.50 -4.97
C TYR A 655 4.67 -17.02 -3.92
N GLY A 656 4.67 -15.72 -3.61
CA GLY A 656 3.61 -15.03 -2.88
C GLY A 656 2.64 -14.34 -3.84
N HIS A 657 2.31 -13.08 -3.54
CA HIS A 657 1.57 -12.07 -4.32
C HIS A 657 0.11 -12.41 -4.62
N VAL A 658 -0.15 -13.61 -5.13
CA VAL A 658 -1.50 -14.09 -5.36
C VAL A 658 -2.01 -14.71 -4.06
N HIS A 659 -3.04 -14.09 -3.47
CA HIS A 659 -3.54 -14.44 -2.14
C HIS A 659 -4.42 -15.69 -2.14
N ASN A 660 -3.84 -16.84 -2.48
CA ASN A 660 -4.43 -18.17 -2.39
C ASN A 660 -3.31 -19.22 -2.38
N TYR A 661 -3.67 -20.50 -2.45
CA TYR A 661 -2.71 -21.59 -2.66
C TYR A 661 -2.96 -22.30 -4.00
N GLU A 662 -1.89 -22.56 -4.76
CA GLU A 662 -1.95 -23.36 -5.98
C GLU A 662 -0.65 -24.16 -6.18
N ARG A 663 -0.79 -25.41 -6.62
CA ARG A 663 0.34 -26.29 -6.95
C ARG A 663 0.25 -26.83 -8.36
N THR A 664 1.39 -26.84 -9.06
CA THR A 664 1.52 -27.43 -10.39
C THR A 664 2.03 -28.87 -10.37
N CYS A 665 1.87 -29.58 -11.49
CA CYS A 665 2.74 -30.71 -11.83
C CYS A 665 4.22 -30.26 -11.96
N PRO A 666 5.19 -31.18 -11.89
CA PRO A 666 6.51 -30.91 -12.46
C PRO A 666 6.34 -30.48 -13.91
N ILE A 667 6.87 -29.31 -14.28
CA ILE A 667 6.52 -28.64 -15.53
C ILE A 667 7.73 -27.96 -16.15
N TYR A 668 7.77 -27.93 -17.48
CA TYR A 668 8.68 -27.13 -18.27
C TYR A 668 7.99 -26.69 -19.56
N GLN A 669 8.17 -25.42 -19.98
CA GLN A 669 7.55 -24.87 -21.18
C GLN A 669 6.03 -25.15 -21.27
N ASN A 670 5.31 -24.94 -20.15
CA ASN A 670 3.87 -25.17 -20.03
C ASN A 670 3.38 -26.63 -20.19
N ILE A 671 4.30 -27.61 -20.22
CA ILE A 671 3.99 -29.04 -20.39
C ILE A 671 4.39 -29.79 -19.12
N CYS A 672 3.46 -30.57 -18.55
CA CYS A 672 3.79 -31.44 -17.42
C CYS A 672 4.83 -32.48 -17.85
N THR A 673 5.90 -32.62 -17.06
CA THR A 673 7.01 -33.55 -17.30
C THR A 673 6.84 -34.86 -16.52
N SER A 674 5.83 -34.92 -15.64
CA SER A 674 5.43 -36.10 -14.89
C SER A 674 3.91 -36.09 -14.69
N GLU A 675 3.30 -37.27 -14.71
CA GLU A 675 1.88 -37.49 -14.40
C GLU A 675 1.65 -37.80 -12.90
N GLU A 676 2.71 -37.98 -12.12
CA GLU A 676 2.60 -38.21 -10.68
C GLU A 676 2.02 -36.99 -9.96
N ILE A 677 1.16 -37.23 -8.97
CA ILE A 677 0.44 -36.16 -8.26
C ILE A 677 1.00 -35.95 -6.85
N HIS A 678 1.38 -37.03 -6.16
CA HIS A 678 1.76 -36.99 -4.74
C HIS A 678 3.09 -37.65 -4.42
N ASN A 679 3.51 -38.70 -5.16
CA ASN A 679 4.68 -39.50 -4.80
C ASN A 679 5.68 -39.50 -5.95
N TYR A 680 6.46 -38.43 -6.06
CA TYR A 680 7.46 -38.28 -7.10
C TYR A 680 8.68 -39.15 -6.80
N LYS A 681 9.12 -39.92 -7.81
CA LYS A 681 10.29 -40.80 -7.72
C LYS A 681 11.30 -40.50 -8.83
N GLY A 682 12.59 -40.51 -8.48
CA GLY A 682 13.67 -40.28 -9.44
C GLY A 682 13.70 -38.85 -9.99
N ALA A 683 14.09 -38.70 -11.26
CA ALA A 683 14.19 -37.40 -11.90
C ALA A 683 12.79 -36.83 -12.24
N LEU A 684 12.49 -35.62 -11.76
CA LEU A 684 11.21 -34.93 -12.01
C LEU A 684 11.06 -34.42 -13.44
N ASN A 685 12.17 -34.26 -14.16
CA ASN A 685 12.28 -33.70 -15.51
C ASN A 685 11.76 -32.25 -15.69
N GLY A 686 11.30 -31.61 -14.61
CA GLY A 686 10.81 -30.23 -14.56
C GLY A 686 10.63 -29.76 -13.11
N THR A 687 10.46 -28.47 -12.91
CA THR A 687 10.30 -27.84 -11.58
C THR A 687 8.84 -27.86 -11.15
N ILE A 688 8.57 -28.09 -9.85
CA ILE A 688 7.23 -27.91 -9.27
C ILE A 688 7.07 -26.45 -8.88
N HIS A 689 5.98 -25.81 -9.30
CA HIS A 689 5.68 -24.42 -8.94
C HIS A 689 4.54 -24.35 -7.93
N ILE A 690 4.72 -23.48 -6.94
CA ILE A 690 3.79 -23.28 -5.82
C ILE A 690 3.46 -21.81 -5.69
N VAL A 691 2.18 -21.46 -5.66
CA VAL A 691 1.70 -20.18 -5.12
C VAL A 691 1.33 -20.43 -3.66
N ALA A 692 1.92 -19.64 -2.76
CA ALA A 692 1.74 -19.69 -1.31
C ALA A 692 1.56 -18.27 -0.73
N GLY A 693 0.83 -17.40 -1.44
CA GLY A 693 0.48 -16.04 -1.00
C GLY A 693 -0.76 -15.97 -0.10
N GLY A 694 -1.31 -17.11 0.31
CA GLY A 694 -2.45 -17.17 1.24
C GLY A 694 -2.10 -16.81 2.70
N GLY A 695 -1.05 -16.04 2.99
CA GLY A 695 -0.57 -15.82 4.35
C GLY A 695 -1.54 -15.01 5.22
N GLY A 696 -2.30 -14.08 4.64
CA GLY A 696 -3.27 -13.31 5.42
C GLY A 696 -4.05 -12.24 4.67
N ALA A 697 -3.46 -11.65 3.63
CA ALA A 697 -4.09 -10.63 2.80
C ALA A 697 -5.32 -11.14 2.05
N SER A 698 -6.27 -10.22 1.81
CA SER A 698 -7.57 -10.52 1.20
C SER A 698 -7.47 -11.45 -0.01
N LEU A 699 -8.19 -12.57 0.04
CA LEU A 699 -8.04 -13.69 -0.90
C LEU A 699 -8.28 -13.29 -2.36
N SER A 700 -7.50 -13.89 -3.26
CA SER A 700 -7.56 -13.68 -4.71
C SER A 700 -8.27 -14.84 -5.41
N THR A 701 -9.25 -14.55 -6.26
CA THR A 701 -10.05 -15.58 -6.93
C THR A 701 -9.31 -16.22 -8.10
N PHE A 702 -9.69 -17.45 -8.43
CA PHE A 702 -9.17 -18.16 -9.59
C PHE A 702 -9.99 -17.86 -10.84
N THR A 703 -9.34 -17.90 -12.00
CA THR A 703 -10.03 -17.95 -13.30
C THR A 703 -10.87 -19.22 -13.45
N SER A 704 -11.91 -19.16 -14.27
CA SER A 704 -12.72 -20.33 -14.67
C SER A 704 -12.00 -21.24 -15.68
N LEU A 705 -10.87 -20.78 -16.26
CA LEU A 705 -10.06 -21.57 -17.18
C LEU A 705 -9.42 -22.78 -16.47
N LYS A 706 -9.57 -23.95 -17.08
CA LYS A 706 -8.95 -25.19 -16.61
C LYS A 706 -7.63 -25.43 -17.32
N THR A 707 -6.53 -25.26 -16.60
CA THR A 707 -5.20 -25.57 -17.11
C THR A 707 -4.86 -27.04 -16.88
N LYS A 708 -4.01 -27.63 -17.74
CA LYS A 708 -3.58 -29.03 -17.61
C LYS A 708 -2.61 -29.26 -16.45
N TRP A 709 -1.92 -28.20 -16.03
CA TRP A 709 -0.81 -28.28 -15.09
C TRP A 709 -1.20 -28.00 -13.64
N SER A 710 -2.37 -27.40 -13.37
CA SER A 710 -2.79 -27.06 -12.02
C SER A 710 -3.37 -28.28 -11.34
N ILE A 711 -2.64 -28.82 -10.35
CA ILE A 711 -3.01 -30.05 -9.64
C ILE A 711 -3.97 -29.74 -8.49
N PHE A 712 -3.67 -28.71 -7.71
CA PHE A 712 -4.42 -28.36 -6.51
C PHE A 712 -4.56 -26.85 -6.39
N LYS A 713 -5.74 -26.39 -5.95
CA LYS A 713 -6.08 -24.99 -5.70
C LYS A 713 -6.85 -24.90 -4.39
N ASP A 714 -6.56 -23.87 -3.61
CA ASP A 714 -7.33 -23.58 -2.40
C ASP A 714 -7.51 -22.06 -2.24
N TYR A 715 -8.77 -21.64 -2.15
CA TYR A 715 -9.17 -20.27 -1.86
C TYR A 715 -9.38 -20.13 -0.35
N ASP A 716 -8.27 -20.11 0.40
CA ASP A 716 -8.26 -19.99 1.86
C ASP A 716 -6.87 -19.48 2.30
N TYR A 717 -6.73 -19.18 3.58
CA TYR A 717 -5.45 -18.80 4.16
C TYR A 717 -4.63 -20.03 4.57
N GLY A 718 -3.33 -19.99 4.33
CA GLY A 718 -2.43 -21.08 4.68
C GLY A 718 -0.96 -20.76 4.41
N PHE A 719 -0.11 -21.72 4.75
CA PHE A 719 1.33 -21.68 4.59
C PHE A 719 1.86 -23.08 4.24
N VAL A 720 3.10 -23.16 3.76
CA VAL A 720 3.71 -24.44 3.38
C VAL A 720 4.82 -24.82 4.34
N ASN A 721 4.95 -26.11 4.62
CA ASN A 721 6.05 -26.70 5.36
C ASN A 721 6.83 -27.67 4.46
N LEU A 722 8.14 -27.50 4.41
CA LEU A 722 9.08 -28.45 3.81
C LEU A 722 9.76 -29.24 4.93
N THR A 723 9.75 -30.56 4.84
CA THR A 723 10.45 -31.45 5.77
C THR A 723 11.42 -32.33 5.01
N ALA A 724 12.72 -32.05 5.12
CA ALA A 724 13.76 -32.94 4.62
C ALA A 724 14.10 -33.96 5.71
N PHE A 725 13.75 -35.23 5.48
CA PHE A 725 14.07 -36.33 6.40
C PHE A 725 15.53 -36.76 6.27
N ASP A 726 16.01 -36.81 5.03
CA ASP A 726 17.36 -37.16 4.64
C ASP A 726 17.67 -36.57 3.25
N HIS A 727 18.78 -36.99 2.66
CA HIS A 727 19.23 -36.50 1.37
C HIS A 727 18.39 -37.00 0.19
N SER A 728 17.57 -38.03 0.39
CA SER A 728 16.79 -38.66 -0.66
C SER A 728 15.28 -38.41 -0.52
N ASN A 729 14.79 -37.99 0.65
CA ASN A 729 13.37 -37.84 0.94
C ASN A 729 12.99 -36.44 1.45
N LEU A 730 12.20 -35.73 0.64
CA LEU A 730 11.57 -34.44 0.98
C LEU A 730 10.05 -34.62 1.03
N LEU A 731 9.42 -34.07 2.06
CA LEU A 731 7.98 -33.91 2.17
C LEU A 731 7.60 -32.44 2.08
N PHE A 732 6.62 -32.14 1.24
CA PHE A 732 5.95 -30.87 1.16
C PHE A 732 4.54 -31.00 1.76
N GLU A 733 4.14 -30.05 2.59
CA GLU A 733 2.80 -29.97 3.16
C GLU A 733 2.26 -28.54 3.04
N TYR A 734 1.03 -28.39 2.53
CA TYR A 734 0.26 -27.17 2.63
C TYR A 734 -0.70 -27.27 3.82
N LYS A 735 -0.62 -26.31 4.74
CA LYS A 735 -1.44 -26.24 5.96
C LYS A 735 -2.33 -25.00 5.92
N LYS A 736 -3.62 -25.16 6.25
CA LYS A 736 -4.53 -24.01 6.38
C LYS A 736 -4.31 -23.29 7.71
N SER A 737 -4.33 -21.97 7.70
CA SER A 737 -4.13 -21.13 8.89
C SER A 737 -5.27 -21.24 9.91
N ARG A 738 -6.47 -21.62 9.47
CA ARG A 738 -7.64 -21.76 10.36
C ARG A 738 -7.47 -22.88 11.41
N ASP A 739 -6.81 -23.98 11.06
CA ASP A 739 -6.71 -25.17 11.92
C ASP A 739 -5.28 -25.73 12.06
N GLY A 740 -4.37 -25.43 11.14
CA GLY A 740 -3.01 -25.97 11.10
C GLY A 740 -2.91 -27.39 10.55
N LYS A 741 -3.98 -27.92 9.94
CA LYS A 741 -4.01 -29.26 9.34
C LYS A 741 -3.50 -29.22 7.90
N VAL A 742 -3.00 -30.36 7.43
CA VAL A 742 -2.52 -30.54 6.05
C VAL A 742 -3.70 -30.79 5.10
N TYR A 743 -3.77 -30.03 4.01
CA TYR A 743 -4.82 -30.13 2.98
C TYR A 743 -4.29 -30.52 1.60
N ASP A 744 -3.00 -30.29 1.34
CA ASP A 744 -2.30 -30.81 0.17
C ASP A 744 -0.87 -31.20 0.56
N SER A 745 -0.33 -32.21 -0.10
CA SER A 745 1.03 -32.70 0.18
C SER A 745 1.58 -33.52 -0.99
N PHE A 746 2.91 -33.56 -1.07
CA PHE A 746 3.62 -34.48 -1.94
C PHE A 746 4.99 -34.83 -1.36
N LYS A 747 5.56 -35.94 -1.84
CA LYS A 747 6.89 -36.42 -1.48
C LYS A 747 7.76 -36.51 -2.72
N ILE A 748 9.03 -36.13 -2.58
CA ILE A 748 10.07 -36.39 -3.58
C ILE A 748 11.02 -37.43 -2.97
N SER A 749 11.14 -38.58 -3.62
CA SER A 749 12.06 -39.65 -3.25
C SER A 749 13.02 -39.94 -4.40
N ARG A 750 14.28 -39.50 -4.28
CA ARG A 750 15.28 -39.64 -5.35
C ARG A 750 16.69 -39.65 -4.80
N ASP A 751 17.63 -40.22 -5.53
CA ASP A 751 19.04 -40.25 -5.16
C ASP A 751 19.86 -39.22 -5.94
N TYR A 752 21.12 -39.01 -5.54
CA TYR A 752 22.03 -38.08 -6.22
C TYR A 752 22.20 -38.40 -7.72
N ARG A 753 22.17 -39.67 -8.11
CA ARG A 753 22.23 -40.07 -9.54
C ARG A 753 21.08 -39.49 -10.37
N ASP A 754 19.91 -39.31 -9.77
CA ASP A 754 18.73 -38.79 -10.45
C ASP A 754 18.87 -37.27 -10.69
N ASN A 755 19.59 -36.58 -9.78
CA ASN A 755 19.99 -35.19 -9.97
C ASN A 755 21.03 -35.03 -11.09
N LEU A 756 21.84 -36.06 -11.37
CA LEU A 756 22.84 -36.04 -12.45
C LEU A 756 22.30 -36.47 -13.81
N ALA A 757 21.26 -37.31 -13.86
CA ALA A 757 20.70 -37.87 -15.08
C ALA A 757 20.23 -36.79 -16.07
N CYS A 758 20.57 -36.89 -17.36
CA CYS A 758 20.15 -35.87 -18.33
C CYS A 758 18.63 -35.76 -18.45
N THR A 759 18.12 -34.53 -18.55
CA THR A 759 16.73 -34.22 -18.87
C THR A 759 16.68 -33.23 -20.04
N MET A 760 15.49 -32.98 -20.61
CA MET A 760 15.33 -31.97 -21.67
C MET A 760 15.89 -30.62 -21.21
N ASP A 761 16.74 -29.99 -22.02
CA ASP A 761 17.47 -28.75 -21.74
C ASP A 761 18.34 -28.75 -20.46
N SER A 762 18.64 -29.93 -19.90
CA SER A 762 19.57 -30.13 -18.77
C SER A 762 20.41 -31.39 -19.00
N CYS A 763 21.35 -31.29 -19.95
CA CYS A 763 22.34 -32.32 -20.21
C CYS A 763 23.71 -31.68 -20.46
N PRO A 764 24.70 -31.91 -19.58
CA PRO A 764 26.05 -31.35 -19.75
C PRO A 764 26.73 -31.85 -21.03
N SER A 765 27.66 -31.07 -21.56
CA SER A 765 28.49 -31.49 -22.70
C SER A 765 29.33 -32.72 -22.35
N ALA A 766 29.34 -33.71 -23.23
CA ALA A 766 30.22 -34.88 -23.13
C ALA A 766 31.33 -34.82 -24.19
N THR A 767 32.49 -35.39 -23.88
CA THR A 767 33.56 -35.61 -24.86
C THR A 767 33.53 -37.07 -25.34
N MET A 768 33.89 -37.32 -26.61
CA MET A 768 34.04 -38.68 -27.13
C MET A 768 35.40 -39.31 -26.78
N ALA A 769 36.29 -38.58 -26.09
CA ALA A 769 37.56 -39.12 -25.63
C ALA A 769 37.33 -40.17 -24.53
N SER A 770 37.98 -41.33 -24.66
CA SER A 770 37.86 -42.50 -23.77
C SER A 770 39.15 -42.78 -23.02
#